data_AF-A0AAX4HQS7-F1
#
_entry.id   AF-A0AAX4HQS7-F1
#
_cell.length_a   1.000
_cell.length_b   1.000
_cell.length_c   1.000
_cell.angle_alpha   90.00
_cell.angle_beta   90.00
_cell.angle_gamma   90.00
#
_symmetry.space_group_name_H-M   'P 1'
#
loop_
_entity.id
_entity.type
_entity.pdbx_description
1 polymer ?
#
loop_
_entity_poly.entity_id
_entity_poly.type
_entity_poly.pdbx_seq_one_letter_code
_entity_poly.pdbx_strand_id
1 'polypeptide(L)'
;MKVLFLIMGVMLIHSPLWAKGFIVNWSCPADSSEKISVEVFYDESGKLIFEPEIFSEIKKEKNVDYSKCINDFQKKISTGTKLYQEKKCPQAKDSFCASAVQYTNLKVLEKIRGSYFMKKFRDVRVLPIEVENTPVAKAKDPTVETETSPVSSGPDSAEAFLDSMVRSKVINPKELNRIFTFQNKSYRVGDFDQVIGKNIDMIFSGSSPEEGKQFAQNYMVAKSEYLKEGSDPVKRKAVLDNLNQMFGKIYGSRGPEELAKMLECDPDDNLTPIGDILNKLQSTRKVEGCKQLSPGEHKVFEKDNGNYYSTGDYLLKRKKDGNYQAFVNVNFKRGSGSVSPEAMMQRSKECLQEASPYMKGPDGTRIEMMVFSPSELEKLPKEERPDKKDITIERPGARANAGAYPEDIPCATIVHEMLHLLGLCDEYEEKSDDLKRMWNCRVVPKADSIMRNSYDVYPKAVAQEVYCKCDRFPCSSVQKNGDENAKKMLLKGNFYDVSDYKFRSDFCRFTDLPYQKNMKDPLSTALVQSESSDSIVIENRTFSGDQRAPNFRINRTQITCTCNGNKTCLAEKSKIPSQIASIGIRGICPGGADRTDKANANLANVIKFKSEPTMPSLLQPNHFKKILAGNCRGVVDGYLECADWAYKGRDKYSCNAPAKCQDDSYYLGTPQ
;
A
#
# COMPACT_ATOMS: atom_id res chain seq x y z
N MET A 1 -9.82 -56.30 -49.05
CA MET A 1 -9.22 -55.39 -48.04
C MET A 1 -9.76 -54.00 -48.29
N LYS A 2 -10.57 -53.49 -47.36
CA LYS A 2 -11.21 -52.18 -47.42
C LYS A 2 -10.30 -51.15 -46.75
N VAL A 3 -9.97 -50.05 -47.43
CA VAL A 3 -9.54 -48.82 -46.77
C VAL A 3 -10.35 -47.68 -47.38
N LEU A 4 -11.13 -47.04 -46.52
CA LEU A 4 -12.14 -46.04 -46.81
C LEU A 4 -11.47 -44.67 -46.96
N PHE A 5 -11.79 -43.96 -48.04
CA PHE A 5 -11.62 -42.51 -48.16
C PHE A 5 -12.71 -41.82 -47.34
N LEU A 6 -12.34 -40.90 -46.45
CA LEU A 6 -13.29 -40.08 -45.69
C LEU A 6 -13.18 -38.63 -46.15
N ILE A 7 -14.26 -38.15 -46.76
CA ILE A 7 -14.51 -36.77 -47.16
C ILE A 7 -14.75 -35.95 -45.89
N MET A 8 -13.92 -34.94 -45.62
CA MET A 8 -14.24 -33.91 -44.63
C MET A 8 -15.31 -32.98 -45.20
N GLY A 9 -16.57 -33.27 -44.86
CA GLY A 9 -17.64 -32.29 -44.91
C GLY A 9 -17.43 -31.26 -43.79
N VAL A 10 -17.14 -30.02 -44.18
CA VAL A 10 -17.18 -28.86 -43.30
C VAL A 10 -18.63 -28.62 -42.92
N MET A 11 -19.04 -29.06 -41.72
CA MET A 11 -20.24 -28.52 -41.08
C MET A 11 -19.91 -27.11 -40.56
N LEU A 12 -20.43 -26.10 -41.26
CA LEU A 12 -20.63 -24.77 -40.74
C LEU A 12 -21.66 -24.84 -39.59
N ILE A 13 -21.19 -25.00 -38.36
CA ILE A 13 -22.02 -24.72 -37.19
C ILE A 13 -22.12 -23.19 -37.09
N HIS A 14 -23.27 -22.65 -37.51
CA HIS A 14 -23.71 -21.32 -37.10
C HIS A 14 -23.95 -21.37 -35.59
N SER A 15 -23.03 -20.80 -34.80
CA SER A 15 -23.22 -20.57 -33.38
C SER A 15 -24.42 -19.64 -33.18
N PRO A 16 -25.45 -19.98 -32.38
CA PRO A 16 -26.42 -18.98 -31.96
C PRO A 16 -25.71 -18.04 -30.98
N LEU A 17 -25.56 -16.81 -31.43
CA LEU A 17 -25.20 -15.66 -30.62
C LEU A 17 -26.22 -15.52 -29.47
N TRP A 18 -25.71 -15.41 -28.23
CA TRP A 18 -26.39 -15.02 -26.97
C TRP A 18 -27.22 -16.07 -26.21
N ALA A 19 -26.57 -17.09 -25.63
CA ALA A 19 -27.09 -17.74 -24.41
C ALA A 19 -26.51 -17.03 -23.17
N LYS A 20 -27.36 -16.61 -22.22
CA LYS A 20 -26.92 -16.08 -20.91
C LYS A 20 -26.89 -17.23 -19.90
N GLY A 21 -25.69 -17.62 -19.47
CA GLY A 21 -25.49 -18.62 -18.43
C GLY A 21 -25.45 -18.03 -17.02
N PHE A 22 -25.78 -18.85 -16.02
CA PHE A 22 -25.44 -18.58 -14.62
C PHE A 22 -25.00 -19.87 -13.92
N ILE A 23 -24.11 -19.73 -12.94
CA ILE A 23 -23.56 -20.84 -12.17
C ILE A 23 -24.47 -21.12 -10.98
N VAL A 24 -24.97 -22.35 -10.88
CA VAL A 24 -25.72 -22.83 -9.71
C VAL A 24 -24.85 -23.82 -8.96
N ASN A 25 -24.60 -23.53 -7.68
CA ASN A 25 -23.92 -24.44 -6.77
C ASN A 25 -24.96 -25.39 -6.18
N TRP A 26 -24.88 -26.68 -6.51
CA TRP A 26 -25.78 -27.71 -6.03
C TRP A 26 -25.03 -28.70 -5.12
N SER A 27 -25.61 -28.98 -3.95
CA SER A 27 -25.10 -30.00 -3.04
C SER A 27 -25.98 -31.24 -3.16
N CYS A 28 -25.37 -32.36 -3.50
CA CYS A 28 -26.12 -33.60 -3.69
C CYS A 28 -26.42 -34.26 -2.33
N PRO A 29 -27.68 -34.58 -2.02
CA PRO A 29 -28.01 -35.27 -0.78
C PRO A 29 -27.82 -36.77 -0.97
N ALA A 30 -26.57 -37.21 -1.01
CA ALA A 30 -26.13 -38.58 -0.72
C ALA A 30 -24.61 -38.59 -0.54
N ASP A 31 -24.16 -38.72 0.71
CA ASP A 31 -22.83 -39.17 1.17
C ASP A 31 -21.55 -38.53 0.61
N SER A 32 -21.60 -37.36 -0.02
CA SER A 32 -20.38 -36.60 -0.34
C SER A 32 -20.47 -35.16 0.15
N SER A 33 -19.43 -34.70 0.83
CA SER A 33 -19.18 -33.29 1.15
C SER A 33 -18.80 -32.46 -0.10
N GLU A 34 -18.84 -33.06 -1.29
CA GLU A 34 -18.52 -32.40 -2.55
C GLU A 34 -19.69 -31.54 -3.05
N LYS A 35 -19.39 -30.27 -3.30
CA LYS A 35 -20.28 -29.34 -3.99
C LYS A 35 -20.00 -29.43 -5.49
N ILE A 36 -21.04 -29.61 -6.29
CA ILE A 36 -20.93 -29.57 -7.75
C ILE A 36 -21.43 -28.20 -8.22
N SER A 37 -20.61 -27.50 -8.99
CA SER A 37 -20.99 -26.26 -9.65
C SER A 37 -21.43 -26.61 -11.06
N VAL A 38 -22.67 -26.31 -11.43
CA VAL A 38 -23.19 -26.56 -12.78
C VAL A 38 -23.55 -25.24 -13.42
N GLU A 39 -23.01 -24.98 -14.60
CA GLU A 39 -23.41 -23.85 -15.41
C GLU A 39 -24.62 -24.25 -16.26
N VAL A 40 -25.68 -23.46 -16.16
CA VAL A 40 -26.97 -23.78 -16.77
C VAL A 40 -27.28 -22.77 -17.85
N PHE A 41 -27.66 -23.26 -19.02
CA PHE A 41 -28.01 -22.44 -20.18
C PHE A 41 -29.50 -22.54 -20.49
N TYR A 42 -30.06 -21.45 -21.02
CA TYR A 42 -31.43 -21.39 -21.50
C TYR A 42 -31.42 -20.83 -22.92
N ASP A 43 -32.28 -21.36 -23.78
CA ASP A 43 -32.51 -20.78 -25.10
C ASP A 43 -33.38 -19.52 -25.03
N GLU A 44 -33.57 -18.87 -26.18
CA GLU A 44 -34.39 -17.67 -26.31
C GLU A 44 -35.87 -17.87 -25.93
N SER A 45 -36.36 -19.12 -25.95
CA SER A 45 -37.70 -19.47 -25.49
C SER A 45 -37.81 -19.63 -23.97
N GLY A 46 -36.68 -19.54 -23.26
CA GLY A 46 -36.58 -19.81 -21.83
C GLY A 46 -36.60 -21.30 -21.49
N LYS A 47 -36.37 -22.18 -22.48
CA LYS A 47 -36.24 -23.61 -22.27
C LYS A 47 -34.81 -23.92 -21.84
N LEU A 48 -34.70 -24.69 -20.77
CA LEU A 48 -33.43 -25.18 -20.25
C LEU A 48 -32.71 -26.00 -21.32
N ILE A 49 -31.50 -25.59 -21.70
CA ILE A 49 -30.59 -26.40 -22.51
C ILE A 49 -29.60 -27.06 -21.55
N PHE A 50 -29.60 -28.38 -21.51
CA PHE A 50 -28.62 -29.17 -20.78
C PHE A 50 -27.81 -29.95 -21.81
N GLU A 51 -26.48 -29.85 -21.79
CA GLU A 51 -25.64 -30.76 -22.57
C GLU A 51 -25.42 -32.05 -21.76
N PRO A 52 -25.98 -33.20 -22.18
CA PRO A 52 -25.83 -34.46 -21.46
C PRO A 52 -24.38 -34.97 -21.45
N GLU A 53 -23.54 -34.46 -22.36
CA GLU A 53 -22.18 -34.93 -22.62
C GLU A 53 -21.22 -34.61 -21.47
N ILE A 54 -21.35 -33.44 -20.82
CA ILE A 54 -20.52 -33.01 -19.69
C ILE A 54 -20.58 -33.99 -18.51
N PHE A 55 -21.75 -34.57 -18.25
CA PHE A 55 -21.93 -35.49 -17.11
C PHE A 55 -21.50 -36.93 -17.44
N SER A 56 -21.50 -37.30 -18.72
CA SER A 56 -20.93 -38.58 -19.17
C SER A 56 -19.41 -38.62 -18.97
N GLU A 57 -18.74 -37.47 -19.06
CA GLU A 57 -17.31 -37.32 -18.80
C GLU A 57 -17.00 -37.35 -17.30
N ILE A 58 -17.78 -36.67 -16.45
CA ILE A 58 -17.63 -36.73 -14.99
C ILE A 58 -17.82 -38.16 -14.45
N LYS A 59 -18.77 -38.92 -15.03
CA LYS A 59 -18.99 -40.35 -14.69
C LYS A 59 -17.78 -41.21 -15.07
N LYS A 60 -17.10 -40.92 -16.19
CA LYS A 60 -15.88 -41.62 -16.61
C LYS A 60 -14.68 -41.32 -15.70
N GLU A 61 -14.53 -40.10 -15.22
CA GLU A 61 -13.39 -39.70 -14.38
C GLU A 61 -13.51 -40.19 -12.92
N LYS A 62 -14.70 -40.10 -12.32
CA LYS A 62 -14.86 -40.35 -10.87
C LYS A 62 -15.51 -41.68 -10.49
N ASN A 63 -16.05 -42.43 -11.46
CA ASN A 63 -16.76 -43.69 -11.23
C ASN A 63 -17.91 -43.59 -10.20
N VAL A 64 -18.55 -42.42 -10.11
CA VAL A 64 -19.70 -42.16 -9.22
C VAL A 64 -20.95 -41.92 -10.08
N ASP A 65 -22.05 -42.60 -9.75
CA ASP A 65 -23.32 -42.46 -10.48
C ASP A 65 -24.16 -41.29 -9.94
N TYR A 66 -24.05 -40.14 -10.59
CA TYR A 66 -24.80 -38.93 -10.24
C TYR A 66 -26.22 -38.87 -10.84
N SER A 67 -26.70 -39.92 -11.52
CA SER A 67 -28.00 -39.93 -12.21
C SER A 67 -29.18 -39.55 -11.31
N LYS A 68 -29.20 -40.05 -10.06
CA LYS A 68 -30.23 -39.69 -9.06
C LYS A 68 -30.19 -38.21 -8.69
N CYS A 69 -28.99 -37.64 -8.57
CA CYS A 69 -28.78 -36.23 -8.24
C CYS A 69 -29.31 -35.30 -9.34
N ILE A 70 -28.98 -35.66 -10.58
CA ILE A 70 -29.35 -34.92 -11.78
C ILE A 70 -30.87 -34.93 -11.95
N ASN A 71 -31.51 -36.09 -11.78
CA ASN A 71 -32.96 -36.22 -11.87
C ASN A 71 -33.68 -35.39 -10.77
N ASP A 72 -33.14 -35.34 -9.56
CA ASP A 72 -33.71 -34.52 -8.47
C ASP A 72 -33.56 -33.02 -8.75
N PHE A 73 -32.40 -32.60 -9.26
CA PHE A 73 -32.16 -31.21 -9.68
C PHE A 73 -33.11 -30.80 -10.81
N GLN A 74 -33.24 -31.61 -11.86
CA GLN A 74 -34.15 -31.37 -12.99
C GLN A 74 -35.62 -31.28 -12.53
N LYS A 75 -36.05 -32.18 -11.64
CA LYS A 75 -37.39 -32.18 -11.08
C LYS A 75 -37.66 -30.91 -10.28
N LYS A 76 -36.70 -30.43 -9.49
CA LYS A 76 -36.83 -29.20 -8.69
C LYS A 76 -36.85 -27.94 -9.54
N ILE A 77 -35.98 -27.84 -10.57
CA ILE A 77 -35.98 -26.72 -11.53
C ILE A 77 -37.31 -26.64 -12.28
N SER A 78 -37.80 -27.78 -12.79
CA SER A 78 -39.08 -27.85 -13.51
C SER A 78 -40.25 -27.46 -12.60
N THR A 79 -40.26 -27.95 -11.35
CA THR A 79 -41.30 -27.62 -10.37
C THR A 79 -41.29 -26.12 -10.01
N GLY A 80 -40.12 -25.53 -9.75
CA GLY A 80 -40.00 -24.11 -9.44
C GLY A 80 -40.43 -23.20 -10.60
N THR A 81 -40.06 -23.59 -11.83
CA THR A 81 -40.48 -22.86 -13.05
C THR A 81 -41.98 -22.89 -13.24
N LYS A 82 -42.62 -24.04 -13.03
CA LYS A 82 -44.08 -24.20 -13.11
C LYS A 82 -44.81 -23.39 -12.03
N LEU A 83 -44.36 -23.44 -10.77
CA LEU A 83 -44.95 -22.68 -9.67
C LEU A 83 -44.87 -21.16 -9.89
N TYR A 84 -43.77 -20.69 -10.51
CA TYR A 84 -43.61 -19.30 -10.89
C TYR A 84 -44.58 -18.87 -12.00
N GLN A 85 -44.67 -19.66 -13.08
CA GLN A 85 -45.58 -19.39 -14.20
C GLN A 85 -47.06 -19.38 -13.76
N GLU A 86 -47.41 -20.23 -12.79
CA GLU A 86 -48.77 -20.29 -12.22
C GLU A 86 -49.06 -19.20 -11.17
N LYS A 87 -48.11 -18.29 -10.88
CA LYS A 87 -48.18 -17.27 -9.82
C LYS A 87 -48.46 -17.84 -8.42
N LYS A 88 -48.02 -19.07 -8.17
CA LYS A 88 -48.23 -19.79 -6.89
C LYS A 88 -46.99 -19.77 -5.98
N CYS A 89 -45.95 -18.99 -6.29
CA CYS A 89 -44.80 -18.83 -5.40
C CYS A 89 -45.22 -18.08 -4.12
N PRO A 90 -45.13 -18.69 -2.92
CA PRO A 90 -45.31 -17.97 -1.67
C PRO A 90 -44.17 -16.96 -1.52
N GLN A 91 -44.49 -15.70 -1.29
CA GLN A 91 -43.46 -14.72 -0.96
C GLN A 91 -42.82 -15.10 0.38
N ALA A 92 -41.49 -15.26 0.36
CA ALA A 92 -40.57 -15.12 1.50
C ALA A 92 -40.01 -16.35 2.26
N LYS A 93 -40.07 -17.60 1.79
CA LYS A 93 -39.28 -18.68 2.43
C LYS A 93 -38.50 -19.65 1.54
N ASP A 94 -38.72 -19.65 0.23
CA ASP A 94 -38.01 -20.57 -0.67
C ASP A 94 -36.97 -19.80 -1.51
N SER A 95 -35.68 -20.06 -1.26
CA SER A 95 -34.55 -19.39 -1.94
C SER A 95 -34.61 -19.57 -3.46
N PHE A 96 -35.30 -20.62 -3.92
CA PHE A 96 -35.46 -20.95 -5.32
C PHE A 96 -36.49 -20.05 -6.04
N CYS A 97 -37.63 -19.73 -5.40
CA CYS A 97 -38.60 -18.76 -5.93
C CYS A 97 -37.99 -17.34 -6.00
N ALA A 98 -37.09 -16.98 -5.07
CA ALA A 98 -36.43 -15.68 -5.06
C ALA A 98 -35.53 -15.45 -6.29
N SER A 99 -34.80 -16.49 -6.73
CA SER A 99 -33.96 -16.44 -7.94
C SER A 99 -34.78 -16.33 -9.24
N ALA A 100 -35.94 -16.99 -9.31
CA ALA A 100 -36.85 -16.89 -10.45
C ALA A 100 -37.53 -15.50 -10.55
N VAL A 101 -37.88 -14.88 -9.41
CA VAL A 101 -38.46 -13.52 -9.35
C VAL A 101 -37.45 -12.44 -9.75
N GLN A 102 -36.16 -12.61 -9.43
CA GLN A 102 -35.10 -11.67 -9.80
C GLN A 102 -34.96 -11.49 -11.33
N TYR A 103 -35.26 -12.51 -12.13
CA TYR A 103 -35.13 -12.45 -13.59
C TYR A 103 -36.26 -11.68 -14.27
N THR A 104 -37.47 -11.70 -13.74
CA THR A 104 -38.62 -11.03 -14.40
C THR A 104 -38.66 -9.53 -14.12
N ASN A 105 -38.12 -9.08 -12.99
CA ASN A 105 -37.91 -7.65 -12.73
C ASN A 105 -36.90 -7.02 -13.71
N LEU A 106 -35.97 -7.82 -14.27
CA LEU A 106 -35.08 -7.37 -15.35
C LEU A 106 -35.82 -7.16 -16.69
N LYS A 107 -36.84 -7.98 -17.02
CA LYS A 107 -37.67 -7.79 -18.22
C LYS A 107 -38.60 -6.57 -18.14
N VAL A 108 -39.07 -6.19 -16.95
CA VAL A 108 -39.90 -4.99 -16.77
C VAL A 108 -39.09 -3.70 -16.95
N LEU A 109 -37.80 -3.72 -16.60
CA LEU A 109 -36.87 -2.59 -16.78
C LEU A 109 -36.47 -2.35 -18.25
N GLU A 110 -36.59 -3.34 -19.14
CA GLU A 110 -36.34 -3.18 -20.58
C GLU A 110 -37.48 -2.42 -21.30
N LYS A 111 -38.70 -2.37 -20.73
CA LYS A 111 -39.83 -1.65 -21.36
C LYS A 111 -39.80 -0.12 -21.15
N ILE A 112 -38.83 0.40 -20.38
CA ILE A 112 -38.73 1.83 -20.03
C ILE A 112 -37.47 2.52 -20.63
N ARG A 113 -36.56 1.80 -21.32
CA ARG A 113 -35.27 2.40 -21.75
C ARG A 113 -35.05 2.39 -23.25
N GLY A 114 -35.61 3.39 -23.91
CA GLY A 114 -35.04 3.96 -25.13
C GLY A 114 -34.16 5.16 -24.77
N SER A 115 -32.88 5.10 -25.17
CA SER A 115 -31.88 6.19 -25.16
C SER A 115 -31.04 6.37 -23.88
N TYR A 116 -29.72 6.53 -24.10
CA TYR A 116 -28.63 6.92 -23.20
C TYR A 116 -27.86 5.85 -22.38
N PHE A 117 -26.60 5.70 -22.81
CA PHE A 117 -25.36 5.41 -22.07
C PHE A 117 -25.07 4.00 -21.52
N MET A 118 -23.95 3.47 -22.04
CA MET A 118 -23.09 2.45 -21.43
C MET A 118 -22.35 3.06 -20.24
N LYS A 119 -22.55 2.48 -19.04
CA LYS A 119 -21.62 2.32 -17.88
C LYS A 119 -22.37 2.50 -16.55
N LYS A 120 -22.15 1.53 -15.65
CA LYS A 120 -22.71 1.29 -14.29
C LYS A 120 -23.94 0.37 -14.23
N PHE A 121 -23.70 -0.88 -13.82
CA PHE A 121 -24.40 -1.55 -12.72
C PHE A 121 -23.61 -2.81 -12.30
N ARG A 122 -22.83 -2.70 -11.22
CA ARG A 122 -22.68 -3.76 -10.22
C ARG A 122 -23.15 -3.13 -8.91
N ASP A 123 -23.86 -3.94 -8.12
CA ASP A 123 -24.49 -3.65 -6.81
C ASP A 123 -26.01 -3.47 -6.85
N VAL A 124 -26.70 -4.62 -6.84
CA VAL A 124 -27.96 -4.78 -6.11
C VAL A 124 -27.62 -5.59 -4.87
N ARG A 125 -27.63 -4.96 -3.69
CA ARG A 125 -27.61 -5.67 -2.40
C ARG A 125 -29.02 -5.77 -1.84
N VAL A 126 -29.35 -6.98 -1.38
CA VAL A 126 -30.49 -7.28 -0.52
C VAL A 126 -30.15 -6.75 0.88
N LEU A 127 -31.07 -6.00 1.48
CA LEU A 127 -30.97 -5.57 2.89
C LEU A 127 -31.15 -6.78 3.81
N PRO A 128 -30.39 -6.91 4.91
CA PRO A 128 -30.73 -7.88 5.94
C PRO A 128 -32.01 -7.43 6.69
N ILE A 129 -32.94 -8.37 6.84
CA ILE A 129 -34.09 -8.26 7.75
C ILE A 129 -33.55 -8.52 9.17
N GLU A 130 -33.82 -7.59 10.08
CA GLU A 130 -33.59 -7.77 11.51
C GLU A 130 -34.51 -8.88 12.04
N VAL A 131 -33.93 -9.87 12.70
CA VAL A 131 -34.67 -10.84 13.49
C VAL A 131 -34.84 -10.23 14.88
N GLU A 132 -36.05 -9.78 15.20
CA GLU A 132 -36.46 -9.42 16.55
C GLU A 132 -36.31 -10.64 17.47
N ASN A 133 -35.40 -10.57 18.43
CA ASN A 133 -35.37 -11.49 19.55
C ASN A 133 -36.45 -11.07 20.57
N THR A 134 -37.53 -11.82 20.64
CA THR A 134 -38.54 -11.71 21.70
C THR A 134 -37.99 -12.32 23.00
N PRO A 135 -38.24 -11.72 24.19
CA PRO A 135 -37.54 -12.06 25.42
C PRO A 135 -38.14 -13.30 26.11
N VAL A 136 -37.27 -14.24 26.51
CA VAL A 136 -37.64 -15.35 27.40
C VAL A 136 -37.70 -14.87 28.85
N ALA A 137 -38.74 -15.34 29.53
CA ALA A 137 -39.24 -14.87 30.81
C ALA A 137 -38.29 -15.04 32.01
N LYS A 138 -38.45 -14.10 32.95
CA LYS A 138 -37.91 -14.09 34.31
C LYS A 138 -38.35 -15.32 35.11
N ALA A 139 -37.41 -15.95 35.81
CA ALA A 139 -37.66 -16.72 37.02
C ALA A 139 -37.10 -15.95 38.23
N LYS A 140 -37.88 -15.96 39.32
CA LYS A 140 -37.67 -15.24 40.59
C LYS A 140 -36.62 -15.94 41.49
N ASP A 141 -35.90 -15.10 42.24
CA ASP A 141 -35.29 -15.18 43.59
C ASP A 141 -35.52 -16.45 44.46
N PRO A 142 -34.73 -16.72 45.54
CA PRO A 142 -33.91 -15.80 46.37
C PRO A 142 -32.49 -16.37 46.66
N THR A 143 -31.52 -15.75 47.34
CA THR A 143 -31.46 -15.28 48.74
C THR A 143 -30.18 -14.48 48.98
N VAL A 144 -30.30 -13.58 49.95
CA VAL A 144 -29.28 -12.80 50.66
C VAL A 144 -28.25 -13.68 51.35
N GLU A 145 -26.96 -13.36 51.22
CA GLU A 145 -26.00 -13.50 52.32
C GLU A 145 -24.81 -12.54 52.15
N THR A 146 -24.47 -11.92 53.27
CA THR A 146 -23.44 -10.91 53.49
C THR A 146 -22.05 -11.55 53.54
N GLU A 147 -21.12 -11.08 52.71
CA GLU A 147 -19.69 -11.41 52.87
C GLU A 147 -18.84 -10.15 53.09
N THR A 148 -18.08 -10.25 54.18
CA THR A 148 -17.09 -9.31 54.70
C THR A 148 -15.89 -9.18 53.77
N SER A 149 -15.48 -7.93 53.51
CA SER A 149 -14.25 -7.63 52.77
C SER A 149 -13.00 -8.17 53.48
N PRO A 150 -12.08 -8.85 52.78
CA PRO A 150 -10.75 -9.11 53.30
C PRO A 150 -9.89 -7.84 53.21
N VAL A 151 -9.17 -7.55 54.29
CA VAL A 151 -8.11 -6.56 54.36
C VAL A 151 -7.03 -6.93 53.33
N SER A 152 -6.93 -6.15 52.26
CA SER A 152 -5.84 -6.23 51.28
C SER A 152 -4.55 -5.69 51.91
N SER A 153 -3.57 -6.57 52.11
CA SER A 153 -2.19 -6.22 52.40
C SER A 153 -1.59 -5.52 51.17
N GLY A 154 -1.39 -4.21 51.27
CA GLY A 154 -0.60 -3.44 50.30
C GLY A 154 0.90 -3.81 50.38
N PRO A 155 1.71 -3.42 49.38
CA PRO A 155 3.07 -3.94 49.20
C PRO A 155 4.04 -3.51 50.31
N ASP A 156 4.86 -4.46 50.75
CA ASP A 156 5.78 -4.35 51.90
C ASP A 156 7.10 -3.59 51.63
N SER A 157 7.30 -2.97 50.46
CA SER A 157 8.52 -2.21 50.16
C SER A 157 8.28 -0.84 49.53
N ALA A 158 9.18 0.11 49.81
CA ALA A 158 9.13 1.47 49.29
C ALA A 158 9.23 1.51 47.75
N GLU A 159 9.99 0.61 47.14
CA GLU A 159 10.12 0.45 45.68
C GLU A 159 8.80 -0.02 45.04
N ALA A 160 8.09 -0.95 45.66
CA ALA A 160 6.81 -1.44 45.14
C ALA A 160 5.69 -0.39 45.29
N PHE A 161 5.76 0.42 46.35
CA PHE A 161 4.88 1.58 46.51
C PHE A 161 5.19 2.67 45.46
N LEU A 162 6.47 2.96 45.22
CA LEU A 162 6.93 3.89 44.18
C LEU A 162 6.48 3.48 42.78
N ASP A 163 6.68 2.21 42.42
CA ASP A 163 6.26 1.67 41.11
C ASP A 163 4.73 1.71 40.94
N SER A 164 3.98 1.43 42.00
CA SER A 164 2.51 1.58 42.03
C SER A 164 2.06 3.03 41.79
N MET A 165 2.70 4.00 42.44
CA MET A 165 2.35 5.42 42.36
C MET A 165 2.67 6.04 41.00
N VAL A 166 3.77 5.63 40.37
CA VAL A 166 4.14 6.03 39.01
C VAL A 166 3.15 5.46 37.99
N ARG A 167 2.67 4.22 38.19
CA ARG A 167 1.68 3.57 37.31
C ARG A 167 0.27 4.14 37.46
N SER A 168 -0.13 4.56 38.67
CA SER A 168 -1.53 4.94 38.96
C SER A 168 -1.89 6.39 38.59
N LYS A 169 -0.90 7.27 38.36
CA LYS A 169 -1.07 8.69 37.97
C LYS A 169 -1.99 9.53 38.86
N VAL A 170 -2.36 9.07 40.05
CA VAL A 170 -3.25 9.79 40.97
C VAL A 170 -2.77 9.55 42.40
N ILE A 171 -2.29 10.61 43.06
CA ILE A 171 -2.12 10.59 44.51
C ILE A 171 -3.45 11.05 45.11
N ASN A 172 -4.16 10.15 45.76
CA ASN A 172 -5.35 10.53 46.53
C ASN A 172 -4.89 11.34 47.76
N PRO A 173 -5.45 12.53 48.05
CA PRO A 173 -5.09 13.34 49.22
C PRO A 173 -5.17 12.57 50.56
N LYS A 174 -6.00 11.51 50.63
CA LYS A 174 -6.09 10.63 51.81
C LYS A 174 -4.83 9.80 52.05
N GLU A 175 -4.00 9.58 51.02
CA GLU A 175 -2.75 8.82 51.14
C GLU A 175 -1.57 9.68 51.60
N LEU A 176 -1.69 11.02 51.64
CA LEU A 176 -0.60 11.91 52.08
C LEU A 176 -0.18 11.69 53.54
N ASN A 177 -1.07 11.15 54.36
CA ASN A 177 -0.81 10.79 55.76
C ASN A 177 -0.30 9.35 55.94
N ARG A 178 -0.25 8.54 54.87
CA ARG A 178 0.26 7.17 54.94
C ARG A 178 1.75 7.22 55.23
N ILE A 179 2.19 6.41 56.19
CA ILE A 179 3.58 6.32 56.61
C ILE A 179 4.21 5.12 55.88
N PHE A 180 5.36 5.32 55.27
CA PHE A 180 6.20 4.25 54.75
C PHE A 180 7.56 4.28 55.43
N THR A 181 8.18 3.12 55.60
CA THR A 181 9.50 3.01 56.24
C THR A 181 10.55 2.83 55.16
N PHE A 182 11.59 3.65 55.19
CA PHE A 182 12.74 3.55 54.31
C PHE A 182 14.02 3.71 55.15
N GLN A 183 14.94 2.74 55.06
CA GLN A 183 16.15 2.67 55.90
C GLN A 183 15.87 2.85 57.41
N ASN A 184 14.89 2.11 57.94
CA ASN A 184 14.47 2.19 59.35
C ASN A 184 13.98 3.58 59.83
N LYS A 185 13.67 4.49 58.90
CA LYS A 185 13.04 5.77 59.19
C LYS A 185 11.66 5.82 58.56
N SER A 186 10.68 6.27 59.33
CA SER A 186 9.30 6.43 58.88
C SER A 186 9.10 7.79 58.25
N TYR A 187 8.56 7.82 57.04
CA TYR A 187 8.25 9.03 56.27
C TYR A 187 6.77 9.04 55.94
N ARG A 188 6.13 10.21 55.96
CA ARG A 188 4.79 10.35 55.38
C ARG A 188 4.91 10.43 53.86
N VAL A 189 3.89 9.99 53.14
CA VAL A 189 3.80 10.23 51.68
C VAL A 189 3.89 11.74 51.37
N GLY A 190 3.42 12.61 52.28
CA GLY A 190 3.66 14.06 52.19
C GLY A 190 5.13 14.51 52.29
N ASP A 191 6.02 13.67 52.85
CA ASP A 191 7.45 13.95 53.01
C ASP A 191 8.29 13.41 51.83
N PHE A 192 7.63 12.95 50.76
CA PHE A 192 8.27 12.33 49.59
C PHE A 192 9.45 13.13 49.04
N ASP A 193 9.33 14.45 48.98
CA ASP A 193 10.39 15.33 48.46
C ASP A 193 11.64 15.32 49.34
N GLN A 194 11.49 15.19 50.67
CA GLN A 194 12.65 15.02 51.56
C GLN A 194 13.32 13.67 51.38
N VAL A 195 12.55 12.61 51.10
CA VAL A 195 13.11 11.27 50.88
C VAL A 195 13.91 11.25 49.60
N ILE A 196 13.37 11.79 48.52
CA ILE A 196 14.09 11.91 47.24
C ILE A 196 15.36 12.73 47.40
N GLY A 197 15.28 13.92 48.01
CA GLY A 197 16.45 14.79 48.18
C GLY A 197 17.56 14.16 49.02
N LYS A 198 17.22 13.44 50.09
CA LYS A 198 18.21 12.76 50.95
C LYS A 198 18.86 11.52 50.31
N ASN A 199 18.26 10.98 49.25
CA ASN A 199 18.67 9.70 48.66
C ASN A 199 19.03 9.81 47.19
N ILE A 200 19.20 11.02 46.66
CA ILE A 200 19.39 11.24 45.23
C ILE A 200 20.66 10.56 44.70
N ASP A 201 21.72 10.57 45.50
CA ASP A 201 22.99 9.91 45.17
C ASP A 201 22.80 8.40 45.01
N MET A 202 21.98 7.80 45.87
CA MET A 202 21.67 6.38 45.84
C MET A 202 20.74 6.03 44.68
N ILE A 203 19.69 6.83 44.44
CA ILE A 203 18.74 6.65 43.34
C ILE A 203 19.48 6.67 41.99
N PHE A 204 20.46 7.56 41.84
CA PHE A 204 21.23 7.69 40.61
C PHE A 204 22.51 6.84 40.60
N SER A 205 22.88 6.19 41.71
CA SER A 205 24.02 5.29 41.78
C SER A 205 23.69 3.99 41.03
N GLY A 206 24.32 3.82 39.86
CA GLY A 206 24.10 2.65 39.00
C GLY A 206 22.98 2.83 37.98
N SER A 207 22.26 3.97 38.01
CA SER A 207 21.34 4.34 36.93
C SER A 207 22.12 4.81 35.71
N SER A 208 21.74 4.35 34.53
CA SER A 208 22.18 4.95 33.27
C SER A 208 21.66 6.40 33.16
N PRO A 209 22.31 7.26 32.35
CA PRO A 209 21.80 8.62 32.10
C PRO A 209 20.35 8.64 31.62
N GLU A 210 19.93 7.64 30.84
CA GLU A 210 18.57 7.51 30.31
C GLU A 210 17.54 7.15 31.39
N GLU A 211 17.87 6.22 32.29
CA GLU A 211 17.03 5.89 33.45
C GLU A 211 16.89 7.10 34.38
N GLY A 212 17.99 7.83 34.60
CA GLY A 212 17.99 9.08 35.35
C GLY A 212 17.09 10.15 34.72
N LYS A 213 17.15 10.33 33.40
CA LYS A 213 16.25 11.25 32.66
C LYS A 213 14.79 10.86 32.83
N GLN A 214 14.46 9.57 32.69
CA GLN A 214 13.10 9.09 32.85
C GLN A 214 12.57 9.31 34.28
N PHE A 215 13.42 9.08 35.29
CA PHE A 215 13.07 9.32 36.68
C PHE A 215 12.80 10.81 36.95
N ALA A 216 13.68 11.69 36.48
CA ALA A 216 13.51 13.14 36.63
C ALA A 216 12.22 13.63 35.94
N GLN A 217 11.91 13.10 34.75
CA GLN A 217 10.65 13.39 34.04
C GLN A 217 9.43 12.97 34.86
N ASN A 218 9.43 11.75 35.40
CA ASN A 218 8.32 11.26 36.23
C ASN A 218 8.16 12.10 37.50
N TYR A 219 9.27 12.51 38.11
CA TYR A 219 9.27 13.38 39.29
C TYR A 219 8.69 14.77 38.99
N MET A 220 9.05 15.38 37.85
CA MET A 220 8.47 16.66 37.40
C MET A 220 6.95 16.57 37.20
N VAL A 221 6.47 15.48 36.60
CA VAL A 221 5.03 15.24 36.40
C VAL A 221 4.31 15.12 37.73
N ALA A 222 4.85 14.30 38.63
CA ALA A 222 4.27 14.07 39.95
C ALA A 222 4.24 15.34 40.82
N LYS A 223 5.14 16.29 40.58
CA LYS A 223 5.27 17.54 41.35
C LYS A 223 4.84 18.78 40.57
N SER A 224 4.09 18.56 39.50
CA SER A 224 3.66 19.60 38.57
C SER A 224 2.87 20.74 39.22
N GLU A 225 2.07 20.45 40.23
CA GLU A 225 1.32 21.45 41.00
C GLU A 225 2.21 22.41 41.79
N TYR A 226 3.36 21.95 42.31
CA TYR A 226 4.29 22.76 43.10
C TYR A 226 5.22 23.59 42.22
N LEU A 227 5.38 23.25 40.94
CA LEU A 227 6.22 24.00 40.02
C LEU A 227 5.53 25.27 39.46
N LYS A 228 4.20 25.38 39.60
CA LYS A 228 3.43 26.55 39.17
C LYS A 228 3.77 27.80 39.98
N GLU A 229 3.65 28.96 39.36
CA GLU A 229 3.79 30.24 40.05
C GLU A 229 2.63 30.45 41.04
N GLY A 230 2.93 30.98 42.24
CA GLY A 230 1.96 31.12 43.33
C GLY A 230 1.69 29.84 44.14
N SER A 231 2.38 28.73 43.87
CA SER A 231 2.37 27.55 44.74
C SER A 231 3.08 27.82 46.08
N ASP A 232 2.94 26.89 47.03
CA ASP A 232 3.65 26.96 48.32
C ASP A 232 5.17 27.12 48.07
N PRO A 233 5.78 28.25 48.48
CA PRO A 233 7.16 28.59 48.11
C PRO A 233 8.18 27.63 48.73
N VAL A 234 7.86 27.02 49.88
CA VAL A 234 8.73 26.05 50.55
C VAL A 234 8.73 24.74 49.76
N LYS A 235 7.56 24.26 49.34
CA LYS A 235 7.44 23.06 48.53
C LYS A 235 8.00 23.24 47.13
N ARG A 236 7.75 24.39 46.49
CA ARG A 236 8.31 24.74 45.18
C ARG A 236 9.84 24.71 45.22
N LYS A 237 10.44 25.34 46.23
CA LYS A 237 11.89 25.34 46.41
C LYS A 237 12.44 23.92 46.59
N ALA A 238 11.81 23.09 47.43
CA ALA A 238 12.24 21.71 47.64
C ALA A 238 12.21 20.87 46.35
N VAL A 239 11.16 21.02 45.53
CA VAL A 239 11.06 20.34 44.23
C VAL A 239 12.15 20.83 43.27
N LEU A 240 12.40 22.14 43.19
CA LEU A 240 13.46 22.71 42.36
C LEU A 240 14.86 22.28 42.81
N ASP A 241 15.12 22.23 44.11
CA ASP A 241 16.39 21.77 44.67
C ASP A 241 16.64 20.29 44.33
N ASN A 242 15.60 19.46 44.41
CA ASN A 242 15.67 18.05 44.00
C ASN A 242 15.92 17.92 42.49
N LEU A 243 15.20 18.67 41.65
CA LEU A 243 15.40 18.66 40.20
C LEU A 243 16.82 19.10 39.83
N ASN A 244 17.34 20.15 40.46
CA ASN A 244 18.72 20.60 40.26
C ASN A 244 19.72 19.49 40.58
N GLN A 245 19.52 18.78 41.68
CA GLN A 245 20.38 17.66 42.04
C GLN A 245 20.26 16.49 41.04
N MET A 246 19.04 16.13 40.60
CA MET A 246 18.83 15.08 39.59
C MET A 246 19.53 15.44 38.27
N PHE A 247 19.36 16.68 37.81
CA PHE A 247 20.00 17.16 36.59
C PHE A 247 21.52 17.24 36.75
N GLY A 248 22.02 17.58 37.93
CA GLY A 248 23.44 17.48 38.26
C GLY A 248 23.98 16.05 38.13
N LYS A 249 23.19 15.02 38.49
CA LYS A 249 23.56 13.61 38.30
C LYS A 249 23.52 13.17 36.85
N ILE A 250 22.55 13.66 36.08
CA ILE A 250 22.36 13.28 34.67
C ILE A 250 23.39 13.98 33.77
N TYR A 251 23.65 15.26 33.99
CA TYR A 251 24.39 16.14 33.07
C TYR A 251 25.69 16.70 33.66
N GLY A 252 26.06 16.30 34.88
CA GLY A 252 27.25 16.82 35.56
C GLY A 252 27.16 18.33 35.82
N SER A 253 28.24 19.06 35.53
CA SER A 253 28.32 20.51 35.74
C SER A 253 27.32 21.33 34.90
N ARG A 254 26.75 20.74 33.84
CA ARG A 254 25.71 21.39 33.00
C ARG A 254 24.30 21.27 33.57
N GLY A 255 24.11 20.50 34.65
CA GLY A 255 22.78 20.24 35.22
C GLY A 255 21.93 21.48 35.48
N PRO A 256 22.44 22.52 36.19
CA PRO A 256 21.69 23.75 36.45
C PRO A 256 21.31 24.52 35.18
N GLU A 257 22.19 24.54 34.17
CA GLU A 257 21.94 25.21 32.89
C GLU A 257 20.86 24.47 32.07
N GLU A 258 20.91 23.13 32.06
CA GLU A 258 19.90 22.31 31.39
C GLU A 258 18.53 22.38 32.09
N LEU A 259 18.50 22.45 33.43
CA LEU A 259 17.27 22.67 34.17
C LEU A 259 16.72 24.09 33.91
N ALA A 260 17.58 25.11 33.94
CA ALA A 260 17.19 26.48 33.64
C ALA A 260 16.61 26.60 32.24
N LYS A 261 17.25 26.03 31.20
CA LYS A 261 16.70 25.99 29.83
C LYS A 261 15.35 25.28 29.72
N MET A 262 15.06 24.34 30.61
CA MET A 262 13.76 23.65 30.65
C MET A 262 12.69 24.44 31.41
N LEU A 263 13.10 25.29 32.36
CA LEU A 263 12.19 26.13 33.16
C LEU A 263 11.99 27.53 32.56
N GLU A 264 12.98 28.05 31.84
CA GLU A 264 12.91 29.31 31.09
C GLU A 264 12.17 29.07 29.78
N CYS A 265 10.85 29.24 29.83
CA CYS A 265 10.01 29.37 28.63
C CYS A 265 9.13 30.60 28.78
N ASP A 266 9.35 31.53 27.85
CA ASP A 266 8.58 32.71 27.44
C ASP A 266 7.88 33.55 28.53
N PRO A 267 8.38 34.76 28.86
CA PRO A 267 7.72 35.66 29.80
C PRO A 267 6.38 36.23 29.31
N ASP A 268 6.00 36.04 28.03
CA ASP A 268 4.81 36.65 27.42
C ASP A 268 3.58 35.74 27.29
N ASP A 269 3.61 34.48 27.77
CA ASP A 269 2.42 33.61 27.76
C ASP A 269 2.09 33.05 29.14
N ASN A 270 0.83 33.21 29.56
CA ASN A 270 0.27 32.65 30.79
C ASN A 270 0.62 31.16 30.93
N LEU A 271 1.60 30.85 31.77
CA LEU A 271 1.98 29.54 32.31
C LEU A 271 1.52 28.35 31.46
N THR A 272 2.25 28.08 30.38
CA THR A 272 2.07 26.87 29.57
C THR A 272 2.07 25.62 30.45
N PRO A 273 1.11 24.70 30.29
CA PRO A 273 1.03 23.49 31.11
C PRO A 273 2.32 22.66 31.03
N ILE A 274 2.64 21.93 32.09
CA ILE A 274 3.76 20.97 32.15
C ILE A 274 3.78 19.92 31.02
N GLY A 275 2.66 19.78 30.30
CA GLY A 275 2.62 19.10 29.01
C GLY A 275 3.63 19.63 28.00
N ASP A 276 3.90 20.94 27.96
CA ASP A 276 4.83 21.55 26.99
C ASP A 276 6.30 21.33 27.35
N ILE A 277 6.65 21.21 28.63
CA ILE A 277 8.00 20.84 29.06
C ILE A 277 8.28 19.36 28.74
N LEU A 278 7.31 18.46 28.94
CA LEU A 278 7.42 17.06 28.53
C LEU A 278 7.45 16.91 27.00
N ASN A 279 6.62 17.67 26.28
CA ASN A 279 6.65 17.74 24.83
C ASN A 279 8.00 18.28 24.35
N LYS A 280 8.60 19.27 25.04
CA LYS A 280 9.93 19.81 24.73
C LYS A 280 11.05 18.82 25.02
N LEU A 281 11.02 18.07 26.13
CA LEU A 281 11.98 17.01 26.44
C LEU A 281 11.92 15.85 25.43
N GLN A 282 10.71 15.46 25.03
CA GLN A 282 10.52 14.56 23.90
C GLN A 282 10.97 15.22 22.58
N SER A 283 10.83 16.54 22.45
CA SER A 283 11.30 17.29 21.29
C SER A 283 12.83 17.35 21.23
N THR A 284 13.59 17.44 22.32
CA THR A 284 15.07 17.50 22.27
C THR A 284 15.67 16.21 21.75
N ARG A 285 15.12 15.05 22.16
CA ARG A 285 15.45 13.74 21.58
C ARG A 285 15.05 13.66 20.09
N LYS A 286 13.95 14.32 19.72
CA LYS A 286 13.56 14.48 18.30
C LYS A 286 14.52 15.42 17.56
N VAL A 287 15.01 16.51 18.17
CA VAL A 287 15.85 17.54 17.53
C VAL A 287 17.17 16.95 17.03
N GLU A 288 17.86 16.14 17.85
CA GLU A 288 19.06 15.42 17.37
C GLU A 288 18.72 14.44 16.24
N GLY A 289 17.56 13.78 16.33
CA GLY A 289 17.04 12.96 15.26
C GLY A 289 16.67 13.73 13.98
N CYS A 290 16.48 15.04 14.04
CA CYS A 290 16.12 15.86 12.90
C CYS A 290 17.30 16.54 12.23
N LYS A 291 18.48 16.45 12.83
CA LYS A 291 19.70 16.96 12.23
C LYS A 291 20.04 16.15 10.97
N GLN A 292 20.29 16.85 9.87
CA GLN A 292 20.80 16.22 8.67
C GLN A 292 22.19 15.61 8.95
N LEU A 293 22.38 14.35 8.55
CA LEU A 293 23.67 13.67 8.70
C LEU A 293 24.76 14.41 7.93
N SER A 294 25.91 14.59 8.55
CA SER A 294 27.16 15.00 7.91
C SER A 294 27.79 13.80 7.19
N PRO A 295 28.67 14.00 6.19
CA PRO A 295 29.33 12.89 5.52
C PRO A 295 30.09 11.98 6.50
N GLY A 296 29.80 10.68 6.47
CA GLY A 296 30.32 9.67 7.39
C GLY A 296 29.47 9.41 8.63
N GLU A 297 28.50 10.29 8.93
CA GLU A 297 27.57 10.08 10.05
C GLU A 297 26.48 9.07 9.69
N HIS A 298 25.92 8.46 10.73
CA HIS A 298 24.81 7.54 10.63
C HIS A 298 23.76 7.81 11.71
N LYS A 299 22.57 7.27 11.49
CA LYS A 299 21.47 7.30 12.46
C LYS A 299 20.57 6.08 12.28
N VAL A 300 20.19 5.46 13.39
CA VAL A 300 19.11 4.46 13.40
C VAL A 300 17.78 5.17 13.65
N PHE A 301 16.82 4.90 12.77
CA PHE A 301 15.43 5.27 12.96
C PHE A 301 14.72 4.09 13.61
N GLU A 302 14.08 4.35 14.74
CA GLU A 302 13.24 3.41 15.45
C GLU A 302 11.77 3.71 15.15
N LYS A 303 10.96 2.65 15.12
CA LYS A 303 9.52 2.72 14.96
C LYS A 303 8.89 3.23 16.24
N ASP A 304 8.10 4.29 16.09
CA ASP A 304 7.29 4.79 17.19
C ASP A 304 6.09 3.86 17.36
N ASN A 305 6.13 3.06 18.44
CA ASN A 305 5.11 2.06 18.79
C ASN A 305 3.70 2.66 18.93
N GLY A 306 3.55 3.98 19.05
CA GLY A 306 2.26 4.65 19.14
C GLY A 306 1.66 5.14 17.83
N ASN A 307 2.42 5.15 16.73
CA ASN A 307 1.97 5.80 15.50
C ASN A 307 2.16 4.90 14.27
N TYR A 308 1.07 4.50 13.62
CA TYR A 308 1.08 3.62 12.44
C TYR A 308 1.81 4.26 11.24
N TYR A 309 1.96 5.59 11.22
CA TYR A 309 2.70 6.37 10.21
C TYR A 309 4.15 6.65 10.60
N SER A 310 4.63 6.00 11.65
CA SER A 310 5.95 6.31 12.18
C SER A 310 7.08 5.93 11.24
N THR A 311 8.23 6.55 11.46
CA THR A 311 9.52 6.12 10.94
C THR A 311 9.60 4.61 10.90
N GLY A 312 9.94 4.05 9.75
CA GLY A 312 10.29 2.64 9.71
C GLY A 312 11.55 2.37 10.53
N ASP A 313 11.81 1.08 10.80
CA ASP A 313 13.02 0.64 11.51
C ASP A 313 14.16 0.42 10.52
N TYR A 314 15.04 1.39 10.39
CA TYR A 314 16.17 1.33 9.46
C TYR A 314 17.36 2.16 9.93
N LEU A 315 18.55 1.80 9.45
CA LEU A 315 19.76 2.59 9.59
C LEU A 315 19.97 3.44 8.35
N LEU A 316 20.22 4.74 8.53
CA LEU A 316 20.61 5.65 7.47
C LEU A 316 22.06 6.07 7.68
N LYS A 317 22.89 5.95 6.64
CA LYS A 317 24.28 6.46 6.61
C LYS A 317 24.45 7.47 5.49
N ARG A 318 25.14 8.57 5.75
CA ARG A 318 25.58 9.47 4.68
C ARG A 318 27.01 9.11 4.29
N LYS A 319 27.21 8.74 3.03
CA LYS A 319 28.53 8.43 2.46
C LYS A 319 29.36 9.71 2.30
N LYS A 320 30.68 9.54 2.15
CA LYS A 320 31.63 10.65 1.96
C LYS A 320 31.38 11.44 0.66
N ASP A 321 30.80 10.80 -0.35
CA ASP A 321 30.42 11.39 -1.64
C ASP A 321 29.09 12.19 -1.57
N GLY A 322 28.46 12.27 -0.40
CA GLY A 322 27.20 12.97 -0.18
C GLY A 322 25.94 12.12 -0.38
N ASN A 323 26.05 10.95 -1.01
CA ASN A 323 24.95 10.00 -1.18
C ASN A 323 24.60 9.30 0.14
N TYR A 324 23.48 8.60 0.17
CA TYR A 324 22.96 7.90 1.35
C TYR A 324 22.90 6.39 1.14
N GLN A 325 22.97 5.64 2.23
CA GLN A 325 22.65 4.22 2.30
C GLN A 325 21.58 4.00 3.36
N ALA A 326 20.52 3.30 3.01
CA ALA A 326 19.45 2.91 3.93
C ALA A 326 19.47 1.38 4.10
N PHE A 327 19.65 0.91 5.33
CA PHE A 327 19.73 -0.52 5.66
C PHE A 327 18.50 -0.95 6.42
N VAL A 328 17.84 -2.01 5.95
CA VAL A 328 16.66 -2.60 6.58
C VAL A 328 17.00 -4.01 7.06
N ASN A 329 16.67 -4.33 8.30
CA ASN A 329 16.89 -5.66 8.88
C ASN A 329 15.67 -6.55 8.63
N VAL A 330 15.78 -7.47 7.69
CA VAL A 330 14.67 -8.34 7.28
C VAL A 330 15.01 -9.80 7.54
N ASN A 331 14.04 -10.51 8.08
CA ASN A 331 14.09 -11.94 8.31
C ASN A 331 12.93 -12.62 7.59
N PHE A 332 13.21 -13.16 6.41
CA PHE A 332 12.21 -13.94 5.68
C PHE A 332 11.95 -15.26 6.41
N LYS A 333 10.68 -15.59 6.62
CA LYS A 333 10.22 -16.83 7.23
C LYS A 333 9.39 -17.60 6.23
N ARG A 334 9.49 -18.93 6.28
CA ARG A 334 8.61 -19.79 5.48
C ARG A 334 7.18 -19.67 6.01
N GLY A 335 6.27 -19.19 5.16
CA GLY A 335 4.82 -19.22 5.37
C GLY A 335 4.21 -20.33 4.52
N SER A 336 3.21 -19.99 3.70
CA SER A 336 2.57 -20.92 2.76
C SER A 336 3.30 -21.11 1.43
N GLY A 337 4.37 -20.34 1.18
CA GLY A 337 5.18 -20.42 -0.05
C GLY A 337 6.22 -21.54 -0.04
N SER A 338 6.62 -21.96 -1.24
CA SER A 338 7.64 -22.98 -1.52
C SER A 338 9.06 -22.41 -1.57
N VAL A 339 9.23 -21.17 -2.04
CA VAL A 339 10.54 -20.47 -2.12
C VAL A 339 11.20 -20.38 -0.74
N SER A 340 12.51 -20.62 -0.67
CA SER A 340 13.26 -20.55 0.59
C SER A 340 13.50 -19.10 1.05
N PRO A 341 13.64 -18.86 2.37
CA PRO A 341 14.07 -17.57 2.91
C PRO A 341 15.28 -16.94 2.22
N GLU A 342 16.31 -17.74 1.93
CA GLU A 342 17.56 -17.30 1.31
C GLU A 342 17.34 -16.86 -0.13
N ALA A 343 16.53 -17.60 -0.89
CA ALA A 343 16.18 -17.25 -2.27
C ALA A 343 15.35 -15.95 -2.32
N MET A 344 14.38 -15.77 -1.40
CA MET A 344 13.61 -14.52 -1.32
C MET A 344 14.48 -13.33 -0.87
N MET A 345 15.39 -13.55 0.07
CA MET A 345 16.39 -12.55 0.50
C MET A 345 17.26 -12.12 -0.68
N GLN A 346 17.80 -13.07 -1.44
CA GLN A 346 18.64 -12.79 -2.60
C GLN A 346 17.88 -12.05 -3.69
N ARG A 347 16.66 -12.50 -4.02
CA ARG A 347 15.78 -11.79 -4.97
C ARG A 347 15.51 -10.35 -4.53
N SER A 348 15.25 -10.13 -3.24
CA SER A 348 15.04 -8.80 -2.70
C SER A 348 16.27 -7.92 -2.89
N LYS A 349 17.48 -8.43 -2.56
CA LYS A 349 18.75 -7.72 -2.78
C LYS A 349 18.94 -7.32 -4.24
N GLU A 350 18.67 -8.23 -5.17
CA GLU A 350 18.79 -7.98 -6.61
C GLU A 350 17.83 -6.87 -7.09
N CYS A 351 16.55 -6.95 -6.69
CA CYS A 351 15.55 -5.93 -7.04
C CYS A 351 15.93 -4.54 -6.49
N LEU A 352 16.47 -4.47 -5.26
CA LEU A 352 16.92 -3.21 -4.66
C LEU A 352 18.19 -2.67 -5.30
N GLN A 353 19.12 -3.54 -5.69
CA GLN A 353 20.31 -3.16 -6.43
C GLN A 353 19.96 -2.57 -7.80
N GLU A 354 18.97 -3.15 -8.50
CA GLU A 354 18.47 -2.64 -9.79
C GLU A 354 17.78 -1.27 -9.62
N ALA A 355 17.04 -1.09 -8.52
CA ALA A 355 16.28 0.13 -8.23
C ALA A 355 17.12 1.30 -7.71
N SER A 356 18.19 1.02 -6.94
CA SER A 356 18.98 2.02 -6.21
C SER A 356 19.53 3.18 -7.08
N PRO A 357 20.00 2.97 -8.32
CA PRO A 357 20.44 4.07 -9.19
C PRO A 357 19.35 5.11 -9.49
N TYR A 358 18.09 4.76 -9.26
CA TYR A 358 16.91 5.57 -9.54
C TYR A 358 16.21 6.06 -8.27
N MET A 359 16.75 5.83 -7.07
CA MET A 359 16.23 6.41 -5.83
C MET A 359 16.90 7.76 -5.56
N LYS A 360 16.52 8.78 -6.36
CA LYS A 360 17.15 10.11 -6.36
C LYS A 360 16.29 11.15 -5.65
N GLY A 361 16.96 12.04 -4.95
CA GLY A 361 16.42 13.30 -4.47
C GLY A 361 16.39 14.35 -5.58
N PRO A 362 15.79 15.51 -5.29
CA PRO A 362 15.68 16.61 -6.26
C PRO A 362 17.05 17.13 -6.71
N ASP A 363 18.06 17.14 -5.85
CA ASP A 363 19.43 17.57 -6.14
C ASP A 363 20.29 16.50 -6.83
N GLY A 364 19.70 15.36 -7.21
CA GLY A 364 20.41 14.23 -7.80
C GLY A 364 21.12 13.33 -6.79
N THR A 365 21.11 13.67 -5.49
CA THR A 365 21.62 12.82 -4.42
C THR A 365 20.87 11.50 -4.39
N ARG A 366 21.56 10.38 -4.16
CA ARG A 366 20.97 9.03 -4.23
C ARG A 366 20.84 8.40 -2.85
N ILE A 367 19.82 7.58 -2.67
CA ILE A 367 19.71 6.61 -1.58
C ILE A 367 19.92 5.22 -2.18
N GLU A 368 20.93 4.51 -1.69
CA GLU A 368 21.13 3.09 -1.97
C GLU A 368 20.43 2.28 -0.87
N MET A 369 19.40 1.52 -1.24
CA MET A 369 18.65 0.72 -0.27
C MET A 369 19.22 -0.69 -0.21
N MET A 370 19.54 -1.15 0.99
CA MET A 370 20.15 -2.44 1.27
C MET A 370 19.29 -3.21 2.27
N VAL A 371 19.15 -4.51 2.06
CA VAL A 371 18.47 -5.40 2.99
C VAL A 371 19.48 -6.36 3.61
N PHE A 372 19.50 -6.44 4.93
CA PHE A 372 20.40 -7.30 5.70
C PHE A 372 19.58 -8.40 6.37
N SER A 373 20.12 -9.61 6.39
CA SER A 373 19.64 -10.66 7.28
C SER A 373 20.03 -10.36 8.73
N PRO A 374 19.40 -11.00 9.73
CA PRO A 374 19.81 -10.85 11.12
C PRO A 374 21.30 -11.18 11.35
N SER A 375 21.82 -12.22 10.70
CA SER A 375 23.22 -12.64 10.84
C SER A 375 24.22 -11.70 10.14
N GLU A 376 23.79 -11.00 9.08
CA GLU A 376 24.59 -9.93 8.47
C GLU A 376 24.65 -8.72 9.41
N LEU A 377 23.55 -8.38 10.06
CA LEU A 377 23.46 -7.23 10.97
C LEU A 377 24.20 -7.44 12.30
N GLU A 378 24.28 -8.67 12.80
CA GLU A 378 25.07 -9.02 13.99
C GLU A 378 26.56 -8.67 13.87
N LYS A 379 27.05 -8.45 12.64
CA LYS A 379 28.43 -8.01 12.36
C LYS A 379 28.63 -6.50 12.51
N LEU A 380 27.56 -5.70 12.56
CA LEU A 380 27.64 -4.25 12.79
C LEU A 380 27.73 -3.93 14.29
N PRO A 381 28.26 -2.75 14.68
CA PRO A 381 28.14 -2.25 16.06
C PRO A 381 26.68 -2.19 16.52
N LYS A 382 26.42 -2.37 17.82
CA LYS A 382 25.04 -2.53 18.36
C LYS A 382 24.18 -1.30 18.07
N GLU A 383 24.77 -0.12 18.17
CA GLU A 383 24.20 1.20 17.89
C GLU A 383 23.84 1.43 16.42
N GLU A 384 24.31 0.57 15.51
CA GLU A 384 23.98 0.61 14.07
C GLU A 384 22.95 -0.45 13.66
N ARG A 385 22.37 -1.20 14.61
CA ARG A 385 21.47 -2.32 14.29
C ARG A 385 20.01 -1.89 14.36
N PRO A 386 19.30 -1.67 13.23
CA PRO A 386 17.86 -1.48 13.27
C PRO A 386 17.14 -2.78 13.68
N ASP A 387 15.94 -2.61 14.22
CA ASP A 387 15.09 -3.71 14.66
C ASP A 387 14.73 -4.66 13.52
N LYS A 388 14.68 -5.95 13.85
CA LYS A 388 14.36 -7.01 12.89
C LYS A 388 12.90 -6.95 12.45
N LYS A 389 12.66 -7.08 11.15
CA LYS A 389 11.34 -7.27 10.55
C LYS A 389 11.18 -8.67 9.99
N ASP A 390 10.27 -9.42 10.58
CA ASP A 390 9.91 -10.74 10.09
C ASP A 390 8.91 -10.59 8.93
N ILE A 391 9.20 -11.22 7.80
CA ILE A 391 8.34 -11.23 6.60
C ILE A 391 8.04 -12.68 6.22
N THR A 392 6.77 -13.06 6.13
CA THR A 392 6.39 -14.41 5.70
C THR A 392 6.40 -14.56 4.19
N ILE A 393 6.88 -15.70 3.69
CA ILE A 393 6.79 -16.06 2.27
C ILE A 393 5.50 -16.84 2.05
N GLU A 394 4.60 -16.28 1.26
CA GLU A 394 3.29 -16.83 0.95
C GLU A 394 3.23 -17.51 -0.41
N ARG A 395 2.17 -18.30 -0.63
CA ARG A 395 1.89 -18.93 -1.94
C ARG A 395 1.70 -17.90 -3.07
N PRO A 396 1.88 -18.30 -4.35
CA PRO A 396 1.69 -17.42 -5.49
C PRO A 396 0.32 -16.73 -5.50
N GLY A 397 0.29 -15.47 -5.92
CA GLY A 397 -0.94 -14.68 -6.01
C GLY A 397 -1.55 -14.26 -4.66
N ALA A 398 -0.92 -14.58 -3.53
CA ALA A 398 -1.31 -13.98 -2.25
C ALA A 398 -1.10 -12.46 -2.28
N ARG A 399 -1.85 -11.72 -1.46
CA ARG A 399 -1.69 -10.26 -1.37
C ARG A 399 -0.37 -9.92 -0.68
N ALA A 400 0.48 -9.17 -1.38
CA ALA A 400 1.70 -8.60 -0.80
C ALA A 400 1.38 -7.50 0.21
N ASN A 401 2.19 -7.43 1.27
CA ASN A 401 2.31 -6.29 2.18
C ASN A 401 3.70 -6.35 2.86
N ALA A 402 4.06 -5.30 3.62
CA ALA A 402 5.37 -5.19 4.27
C ALA A 402 5.74 -6.34 5.23
N GLY A 403 4.79 -7.18 5.65
CA GLY A 403 5.00 -8.37 6.48
C GLY A 403 4.76 -9.71 5.79
N ALA A 404 4.27 -9.75 4.54
CA ALA A 404 3.97 -10.99 3.83
C ALA A 404 4.16 -10.85 2.31
N TYR A 405 5.08 -11.64 1.73
CA TYR A 405 5.47 -11.58 0.33
C TYR A 405 5.04 -12.86 -0.38
N PRO A 406 4.19 -12.81 -1.42
CA PRO A 406 3.94 -14.00 -2.23
C PRO A 406 5.23 -14.42 -2.94
N GLU A 407 5.44 -15.72 -3.14
CA GLU A 407 6.71 -16.22 -3.70
C GLU A 407 6.96 -15.74 -5.15
N ASP A 408 5.91 -15.35 -5.87
CA ASP A 408 5.97 -14.76 -7.22
C ASP A 408 6.04 -13.22 -7.21
N ILE A 409 6.17 -12.57 -6.05
CA ILE A 409 6.18 -11.11 -5.89
C ILE A 409 7.15 -10.40 -6.86
N PRO A 410 6.68 -9.49 -7.73
CA PRO A 410 7.56 -8.82 -8.69
C PRO A 410 8.44 -7.74 -8.01
N CYS A 411 9.59 -7.39 -8.63
CA CYS A 411 10.53 -6.41 -8.08
C CYS A 411 9.90 -5.05 -7.77
N ALA A 412 8.95 -4.60 -8.61
CA ALA A 412 8.20 -3.37 -8.37
C ALA A 412 7.49 -3.37 -7.01
N THR A 413 6.87 -4.50 -6.66
CA THR A 413 6.18 -4.68 -5.39
C THR A 413 7.16 -4.87 -4.25
N ILE A 414 8.25 -5.64 -4.41
CA ILE A 414 9.30 -5.74 -3.37
C ILE A 414 9.81 -4.35 -2.99
N VAL A 415 10.12 -3.51 -3.99
CA VAL A 415 10.64 -2.15 -3.76
C VAL A 415 9.59 -1.28 -3.06
N HIS A 416 8.33 -1.35 -3.48
CA HIS A 416 7.21 -0.68 -2.81
C HIS A 416 7.08 -1.09 -1.33
N GLU A 417 7.08 -2.38 -1.05
CA GLU A 417 6.95 -2.89 0.32
C GLU A 417 8.15 -2.54 1.20
N MET A 418 9.37 -2.54 0.64
CA MET A 418 10.58 -2.11 1.36
C MET A 418 10.56 -0.62 1.67
N LEU A 419 9.94 0.21 0.83
CA LEU A 419 9.77 1.64 1.10
C LEU A 419 8.79 1.92 2.25
N HIS A 420 7.82 1.03 2.52
CA HIS A 420 7.06 1.09 3.76
C HIS A 420 7.95 0.89 5.00
N LEU A 421 8.96 0.02 4.91
CA LEU A 421 9.94 -0.17 5.98
C LEU A 421 10.87 1.04 6.18
N LEU A 422 10.86 2.01 5.26
CA LEU A 422 11.49 3.33 5.44
C LEU A 422 10.51 4.42 5.91
N GLY A 423 9.25 4.06 6.18
CA GLY A 423 8.22 4.96 6.67
C GLY A 423 7.43 5.70 5.59
N LEU A 424 7.44 5.23 4.34
CA LEU A 424 6.50 5.71 3.32
C LEU A 424 5.15 5.01 3.45
N CYS A 425 4.06 5.65 2.99
CA CYS A 425 2.71 5.12 3.07
C CYS A 425 2.16 4.86 1.68
N ASP A 426 1.11 4.06 1.60
CA ASP A 426 0.40 3.81 0.35
C ASP A 426 -0.25 5.09 -0.17
N GLU A 427 -0.24 5.26 -1.49
CA GLU A 427 -0.79 6.45 -2.18
C GLU A 427 -1.84 6.06 -3.23
N TYR A 428 -2.51 4.93 -3.05
CA TYR A 428 -3.52 4.41 -3.99
C TYR A 428 -4.85 4.11 -3.33
N GLU A 429 -5.91 4.19 -4.13
CA GLU A 429 -7.25 3.76 -3.71
C GLU A 429 -7.32 2.24 -3.59
N GLU A 430 -7.79 1.78 -2.44
CA GLU A 430 -8.05 0.37 -2.22
C GLU A 430 -9.22 -0.12 -3.08
N LYS A 431 -9.07 -1.31 -3.67
CA LYS A 431 -10.10 -1.87 -4.58
C LYS A 431 -11.06 -2.82 -3.88
N SER A 432 -10.62 -3.50 -2.82
CA SER A 432 -11.49 -4.39 -2.02
C SER A 432 -12.43 -3.59 -1.14
N ASP A 433 -13.70 -3.99 -1.04
CA ASP A 433 -14.71 -3.28 -0.24
C ASP A 433 -14.35 -3.21 1.25
N ASP A 434 -13.74 -4.28 1.80
CA ASP A 434 -13.34 -4.31 3.20
C ASP A 434 -12.19 -3.33 3.46
N LEU A 435 -11.22 -3.30 2.56
CA LEU A 435 -10.07 -2.40 2.65
C LEU A 435 -10.45 -0.95 2.37
N LYS A 436 -11.39 -0.72 1.44
CA LYS A 436 -11.96 0.59 1.18
C LYS A 436 -12.56 1.18 2.44
N ARG A 437 -13.21 0.40 3.30
CA ARG A 437 -13.77 0.93 4.56
C ARG A 437 -12.68 1.37 5.53
N MET A 438 -11.59 0.60 5.61
CA MET A 438 -10.46 0.86 6.50
C MET A 438 -9.60 2.04 6.05
N TRP A 439 -9.42 2.23 4.74
CA TRP A 439 -8.42 3.13 4.17
C TRP A 439 -9.01 4.21 3.24
N ASN A 440 -10.33 4.44 3.30
CA ASN A 440 -11.03 5.42 2.45
C ASN A 440 -10.61 6.87 2.65
N CYS A 441 -10.02 7.22 3.78
CA CYS A 441 -9.58 8.59 3.99
C CYS A 441 -8.18 8.88 3.45
N ARG A 442 -7.53 7.87 2.86
CA ARG A 442 -6.20 8.00 2.26
C ARG A 442 -6.17 9.09 1.18
N VAL A 443 -5.17 9.95 1.27
CA VAL A 443 -4.87 10.94 0.25
C VAL A 443 -4.22 10.25 -0.94
N VAL A 444 -4.80 10.40 -2.12
CA VAL A 444 -4.31 9.80 -3.37
C VAL A 444 -3.82 10.93 -4.28
N PRO A 445 -2.50 11.16 -4.39
CA PRO A 445 -1.95 12.20 -5.23
C PRO A 445 -2.24 11.92 -6.71
N LYS A 446 -2.21 12.95 -7.56
CA LYS A 446 -2.41 12.81 -9.01
C LYS A 446 -1.12 12.47 -9.75
N ALA A 447 0.03 12.82 -9.18
CA ALA A 447 1.33 12.44 -9.70
C ALA A 447 1.56 10.93 -9.56
N ASP A 448 2.31 10.37 -10.51
CA ASP A 448 2.76 8.98 -10.45
C ASP A 448 3.85 8.85 -9.39
N SER A 449 3.76 7.83 -8.55
CA SER A 449 4.82 7.47 -7.59
C SER A 449 4.88 5.96 -7.43
N ILE A 450 6.03 5.44 -6.98
CA ILE A 450 6.15 4.01 -6.65
C ILE A 450 5.16 3.60 -5.55
N MET A 451 4.79 4.53 -4.66
CA MET A 451 3.82 4.31 -3.59
C MET A 451 2.36 4.33 -4.06
N ARG A 452 2.07 4.89 -5.24
CA ARG A 452 0.73 4.92 -5.85
C ARG A 452 0.53 3.84 -6.89
N ASN A 453 1.53 3.60 -7.74
CA ASN A 453 1.40 2.69 -8.86
C ASN A 453 2.74 2.03 -9.18
N SER A 454 3.14 1.09 -8.33
CA SER A 454 4.44 0.43 -8.43
C SER A 454 4.67 -0.24 -9.79
N TYR A 455 3.64 -0.88 -10.34
CA TYR A 455 3.69 -1.58 -11.62
C TYR A 455 3.95 -0.67 -12.82
N ASP A 456 3.40 0.54 -12.82
CA ASP A 456 3.60 1.48 -13.93
C ASP A 456 4.84 2.35 -13.73
N VAL A 457 5.18 2.70 -12.48
CA VAL A 457 6.31 3.59 -12.18
C VAL A 457 7.65 2.88 -12.24
N TYR A 458 7.73 1.66 -11.73
CA TYR A 458 8.97 0.90 -11.72
C TYR A 458 9.59 0.72 -13.12
N PRO A 459 8.89 0.22 -14.16
CA PRO A 459 9.46 0.08 -15.50
C PRO A 459 9.73 1.41 -16.21
N LYS A 460 9.14 2.53 -15.76
CA LYS A 460 9.45 3.88 -16.26
C LYS A 460 10.75 4.40 -15.67
N ALA A 461 11.06 4.11 -14.41
CA ALA A 461 12.26 4.59 -13.75
C ALA A 461 13.45 3.61 -13.86
N VAL A 462 13.19 2.31 -13.82
CA VAL A 462 14.21 1.27 -13.79
C VAL A 462 14.37 0.61 -15.16
N ALA A 463 15.59 0.66 -15.69
CA ALA A 463 15.92 0.04 -16.97
C ALA A 463 15.86 -1.49 -16.89
N GLN A 464 14.89 -2.10 -17.56
CA GLN A 464 14.64 -3.55 -17.52
C GLN A 464 15.27 -4.25 -18.72
N GLU A 465 15.86 -5.43 -18.50
CA GLU A 465 16.10 -6.38 -19.60
C GLU A 465 14.75 -7.01 -20.01
N VAL A 466 14.34 -6.79 -21.26
CA VAL A 466 13.08 -7.30 -21.81
C VAL A 466 13.39 -8.34 -22.88
N TYR A 467 12.68 -9.46 -22.81
CA TYR A 467 12.76 -10.57 -23.75
C TYR A 467 11.38 -10.75 -24.39
N CYS A 468 11.31 -10.65 -25.71
CA CYS A 468 10.04 -10.74 -26.43
C CYS A 468 10.15 -11.73 -27.58
N LYS A 469 9.22 -12.68 -27.63
CA LYS A 469 9.08 -13.64 -28.70
C LYS A 469 8.26 -13.04 -29.83
N CYS A 470 8.90 -12.83 -30.98
CA CYS A 470 8.35 -12.20 -32.17
C CYS A 470 7.80 -13.21 -33.16
N ASP A 471 6.71 -13.88 -32.77
CA ASP A 471 6.02 -14.86 -33.60
C ASP A 471 4.95 -14.25 -34.49
N ARG A 472 4.44 -13.07 -34.10
CA ARG A 472 3.28 -12.45 -34.74
C ARG A 472 3.67 -11.20 -35.50
N PHE A 473 2.82 -10.86 -36.45
CA PHE A 473 2.89 -9.62 -37.19
C PHE A 473 2.54 -8.43 -36.25
N PRO A 474 3.21 -7.26 -36.31
CA PRO A 474 4.33 -6.88 -37.19
C PRO A 474 5.72 -7.35 -36.74
N CYS A 475 5.95 -7.70 -35.47
CA CYS A 475 7.32 -7.93 -34.97
C CYS A 475 8.09 -8.95 -35.82
N SER A 476 7.48 -10.09 -36.15
CA SER A 476 8.13 -11.15 -36.93
C SER A 476 8.57 -10.69 -38.32
N SER A 477 7.79 -9.82 -38.97
CA SER A 477 8.12 -9.27 -40.30
C SER A 477 9.24 -8.24 -40.22
N VAL A 478 9.22 -7.35 -39.22
CA VAL A 478 10.29 -6.37 -39.01
C VAL A 478 11.60 -7.07 -38.64
N GLN A 479 11.57 -8.14 -37.84
CA GLN A 479 12.78 -8.89 -37.51
C GLN A 479 13.40 -9.60 -38.72
N LYS A 480 12.55 -10.17 -39.60
CA LYS A 480 13.01 -10.89 -40.80
C LYS A 480 13.45 -9.97 -41.93
N ASN A 481 12.69 -8.91 -42.19
CA ASN A 481 12.79 -8.11 -43.42
C ASN A 481 13.13 -6.64 -43.16
N GLY A 482 13.15 -6.19 -41.90
CA GLY A 482 13.48 -4.82 -41.52
C GLY A 482 14.97 -4.57 -41.53
N ASP A 483 15.34 -3.36 -41.95
CA ASP A 483 16.69 -2.84 -41.72
C ASP A 483 16.92 -2.56 -40.22
N GLU A 484 18.16 -2.25 -39.85
CA GLU A 484 18.51 -1.97 -38.45
C GLU A 484 17.73 -0.78 -37.85
N ASN A 485 17.30 0.14 -38.70
CA ASN A 485 16.51 1.28 -38.32
C ASN A 485 15.07 0.88 -37.96
N ALA A 486 14.42 0.06 -38.78
CA ALA A 486 13.10 -0.47 -38.51
C ALA A 486 13.09 -1.31 -37.22
N LYS A 487 14.14 -2.13 -37.02
CA LYS A 487 14.32 -2.90 -35.79
C LYS A 487 14.47 -1.99 -34.56
N LYS A 488 15.25 -0.91 -34.64
CA LYS A 488 15.37 0.08 -33.55
C LYS A 488 14.06 0.81 -33.28
N MET A 489 13.37 1.27 -34.32
CA MET A 489 12.09 1.95 -34.20
C MET A 489 11.03 1.06 -33.57
N LEU A 490 11.04 -0.25 -33.83
CA LEU A 490 10.10 -1.20 -33.26
C LEU A 490 10.11 -1.18 -31.72
N LEU A 491 11.29 -0.96 -31.13
CA LEU A 491 11.50 -0.96 -29.69
C LEU A 491 11.21 0.39 -29.02
N LYS A 492 11.27 1.49 -29.78
CA LYS A 492 11.02 2.83 -29.24
C LYS A 492 9.57 3.04 -28.82
N GLY A 493 9.37 3.93 -27.86
CA GLY A 493 8.05 4.47 -27.52
C GLY A 493 7.45 5.24 -28.69
N ASN A 494 6.23 5.72 -28.57
CA ASN A 494 5.54 6.51 -29.58
C ASN A 494 4.70 7.60 -28.89
N PHE A 495 3.89 8.34 -29.65
CA PHE A 495 3.06 9.41 -29.09
C PHE A 495 2.14 8.94 -27.94
N TYR A 496 1.63 7.72 -28.00
CA TYR A 496 0.75 7.15 -26.98
C TYR A 496 1.48 6.87 -25.65
N ASP A 497 2.80 6.67 -25.70
CA ASP A 497 3.64 6.43 -24.52
C ASP A 497 4.00 7.74 -23.78
N VAL A 498 3.89 8.90 -24.44
CA VAL A 498 4.26 10.23 -23.91
C VAL A 498 3.08 11.18 -23.75
N SER A 499 1.85 10.67 -23.84
CA SER A 499 0.67 11.50 -23.63
C SER A 499 -0.33 10.78 -22.73
N ASP A 500 -1.11 11.55 -22.00
CA ASP A 500 -2.24 11.01 -21.26
C ASP A 500 -3.41 10.59 -22.19
N TYR A 501 -4.13 9.53 -21.82
CA TYR A 501 -5.28 9.05 -22.59
C TYR A 501 -6.40 10.08 -22.68
N LYS A 502 -6.71 10.78 -21.58
CA LYS A 502 -7.76 11.81 -21.53
C LYS A 502 -7.37 13.01 -22.37
N PHE A 503 -6.09 13.41 -22.35
CA PHE A 503 -5.59 14.43 -23.27
C PHE A 503 -5.86 14.06 -24.73
N ARG A 504 -5.51 12.82 -25.11
CA ARG A 504 -5.73 12.32 -26.47
C ARG A 504 -7.21 12.25 -26.86
N SER A 505 -8.07 11.74 -25.98
CA SER A 505 -9.50 11.57 -26.27
C SER A 505 -10.22 12.90 -26.39
N ASP A 506 -9.89 13.85 -25.51
CA ASP A 506 -10.65 15.08 -25.35
C ASP A 506 -10.18 16.16 -26.36
N PHE A 507 -8.88 16.20 -26.68
CA PHE A 507 -8.28 17.34 -27.42
C PHE A 507 -7.65 16.99 -28.76
N CYS A 508 -7.45 15.70 -29.10
CA CYS A 508 -6.75 15.31 -30.33
C CYS A 508 -7.68 14.77 -31.43
N ARG A 509 -7.26 14.95 -32.68
CA ARG A 509 -7.88 14.40 -33.89
C ARG A 509 -6.83 13.65 -34.69
N PHE A 510 -7.24 12.51 -35.26
CA PHE A 510 -6.35 11.57 -35.92
C PHE A 510 -6.68 11.53 -37.41
N THR A 511 -5.66 11.64 -38.26
CA THR A 511 -5.80 11.56 -39.71
C THR A 511 -4.75 10.61 -40.24
N ASP A 512 -5.19 9.54 -40.90
CA ASP A 512 -4.27 8.59 -41.51
C ASP A 512 -3.56 9.24 -42.69
N LEU A 513 -2.24 9.13 -42.70
CA LEU A 513 -1.38 9.55 -43.78
C LEU A 513 -1.02 8.34 -44.66
N PRO A 514 -0.63 8.56 -45.93
CA PRO A 514 -0.15 7.48 -46.78
C PRO A 514 0.97 6.68 -46.12
N TYR A 515 0.85 5.35 -46.17
CA TYR A 515 1.85 4.44 -45.64
C TYR A 515 3.19 4.61 -46.37
N GLN A 516 4.28 4.29 -45.67
CA GLN A 516 5.62 4.30 -46.26
C GLN A 516 6.26 2.91 -46.16
N LYS A 517 7.07 2.57 -47.17
CA LYS A 517 7.94 1.39 -47.15
C LYS A 517 9.28 1.69 -46.47
N ASN A 518 9.82 2.88 -46.72
CA ASN A 518 11.10 3.37 -46.19
C ASN A 518 10.90 4.75 -45.55
N MET A 519 11.67 5.07 -44.51
CA MET A 519 11.64 6.38 -43.87
C MET A 519 12.88 7.20 -44.22
N LYS A 520 12.70 8.52 -44.42
CA LYS A 520 13.81 9.48 -44.51
C LYS A 520 14.42 9.81 -43.14
N ASP A 521 13.61 9.75 -42.08
CA ASP A 521 14.05 9.89 -40.68
C ASP A 521 13.75 8.59 -39.92
N PRO A 522 14.65 7.61 -39.95
CA PRO A 522 14.36 6.25 -39.56
C PRO A 522 14.18 5.98 -38.06
N LEU A 523 14.61 6.89 -37.19
CA LEU A 523 14.74 6.60 -35.75
C LEU A 523 13.66 7.27 -34.88
N SER A 524 12.75 8.01 -35.51
CA SER A 524 11.69 8.75 -34.81
C SER A 524 10.34 8.07 -35.05
N THR A 525 9.74 7.57 -33.97
CA THR A 525 8.37 7.01 -33.92
C THR A 525 7.29 8.07 -33.80
N ALA A 526 7.65 9.27 -33.34
CA ALA A 526 6.81 10.45 -33.30
C ALA A 526 7.62 11.68 -33.69
N LEU A 527 7.01 12.63 -34.41
CA LEU A 527 7.65 13.88 -34.82
C LEU A 527 6.71 15.05 -34.62
N VAL A 528 7.16 16.11 -33.96
CA VAL A 528 6.43 17.38 -33.93
C VAL A 528 6.56 18.05 -35.30
N GLN A 529 5.45 18.18 -36.02
CA GLN A 529 5.38 18.83 -37.33
C GLN A 529 5.22 20.34 -37.20
N SER A 530 4.40 20.78 -36.25
CA SER A 530 4.20 22.19 -35.93
C SER A 530 3.67 22.36 -34.51
N GLU A 531 4.01 23.47 -33.87
CA GLU A 531 3.51 23.86 -32.56
C GLU A 531 3.08 25.33 -32.59
N SER A 532 1.95 25.64 -31.94
CA SER A 532 1.49 26.99 -31.68
C SER A 532 1.23 27.18 -30.18
N SER A 533 0.79 28.37 -29.75
CA SER A 533 0.43 28.60 -28.35
C SER A 533 -0.70 27.68 -27.87
N ASP A 534 -1.62 27.26 -28.75
CA ASP A 534 -2.83 26.52 -28.38
C ASP A 534 -2.98 25.15 -29.06
N SER A 535 -2.11 24.82 -30.02
CA SER A 535 -2.17 23.56 -30.75
C SER A 535 -0.80 22.92 -30.98
N ILE A 536 -0.81 21.60 -31.19
CA ILE A 536 0.37 20.82 -31.61
C ILE A 536 -0.06 19.80 -32.68
N VAL A 537 0.79 19.64 -33.70
CA VAL A 537 0.60 18.64 -34.77
C VAL A 537 1.77 17.68 -34.71
N ILE A 538 1.46 16.39 -34.61
CA ILE A 538 2.43 15.31 -34.43
C ILE A 538 2.21 14.28 -35.53
N GLU A 539 3.27 13.84 -36.18
CA GLU A 539 3.25 12.64 -36.99
C GLU A 539 3.64 11.44 -36.12
N ASN A 540 2.70 10.54 -35.85
CA ASN A 540 2.96 9.29 -35.16
C ASN A 540 3.14 8.15 -36.16
N ARG A 541 4.09 7.26 -35.90
CA ARG A 541 4.49 6.17 -36.80
C ARG A 541 4.42 4.83 -36.09
N THR A 542 3.74 3.87 -36.68
CA THR A 542 3.62 2.51 -36.14
C THR A 542 3.85 1.47 -37.23
N PHE A 543 4.33 0.30 -36.83
CA PHE A 543 4.41 -0.83 -37.75
C PHE A 543 3.04 -1.49 -37.87
N SER A 544 2.64 -1.72 -39.11
CA SER A 544 1.44 -2.44 -39.47
C SER A 544 1.72 -3.30 -40.69
N GLY A 545 0.76 -4.12 -41.08
CA GLY A 545 0.87 -4.96 -42.25
C GLY A 545 -0.07 -6.15 -42.15
N ASP A 546 -0.01 -6.92 -43.20
CA ASP A 546 -0.93 -8.01 -43.50
C ASP A 546 -0.14 -9.31 -43.42
N GLN A 547 -0.69 -10.33 -42.78
CA GLN A 547 -0.09 -11.67 -42.78
C GLN A 547 0.16 -12.20 -44.20
N ARG A 548 -0.59 -11.68 -45.19
CA ARG A 548 -0.46 -12.03 -46.62
C ARG A 548 0.58 -11.19 -47.36
N ALA A 549 1.05 -10.08 -46.78
CA ALA A 549 2.08 -9.26 -47.39
C ALA A 549 3.45 -9.61 -46.77
N PRO A 550 4.47 -9.94 -47.57
CA PRO A 550 5.78 -10.32 -47.04
C PRO A 550 6.48 -9.17 -46.29
N ASN A 551 6.07 -7.93 -46.53
CA ASN A 551 6.73 -6.73 -46.01
C ASN A 551 5.83 -6.01 -45.00
N PHE A 552 6.44 -5.58 -43.88
CA PHE A 552 5.82 -4.61 -42.98
C PHE A 552 5.60 -3.28 -43.71
N ARG A 553 4.65 -2.49 -43.20
CA ARG A 553 4.36 -1.12 -43.62
C ARG A 553 4.48 -0.22 -42.41
N ILE A 554 4.85 1.03 -42.65
CA ILE A 554 4.89 2.06 -41.63
C ILE A 554 3.61 2.87 -41.79
N ASN A 555 2.66 2.64 -40.88
CA ASN A 555 1.48 3.47 -40.73
C ASN A 555 1.90 4.81 -40.17
N ARG A 556 1.40 5.88 -40.78
CA ARG A 556 1.63 7.24 -40.36
C ARG A 556 0.28 7.85 -40.02
N THR A 557 0.18 8.46 -38.86
CA THR A 557 -1.03 9.14 -38.40
C THR A 557 -0.65 10.55 -38.01
N GLN A 558 -1.26 11.54 -38.62
CA GLN A 558 -1.19 12.92 -38.17
C GLN A 558 -2.15 13.09 -37.00
N ILE A 559 -1.63 13.61 -35.90
CA ILE A 559 -2.36 13.84 -34.66
C ILE A 559 -2.33 15.34 -34.41
N THR A 560 -3.49 15.97 -34.52
CA THR A 560 -3.67 17.39 -34.27
C THR A 560 -4.39 17.56 -32.95
N CYS A 561 -3.73 18.17 -31.96
CA CYS A 561 -4.33 18.45 -30.65
C CYS A 561 -4.52 19.97 -30.49
N THR A 562 -5.73 20.39 -30.09
CA THR A 562 -6.08 21.81 -29.92
C THR A 562 -6.69 22.03 -28.54
N CYS A 563 -6.16 22.98 -27.78
CA CYS A 563 -6.52 23.20 -26.39
C CYS A 563 -7.64 24.22 -26.16
N ASN A 564 -7.88 25.14 -27.09
CA ASN A 564 -8.86 26.23 -26.97
C ASN A 564 -8.79 26.95 -25.62
N GLY A 565 -7.58 27.22 -25.12
CA GLY A 565 -7.34 27.87 -23.82
C GLY A 565 -7.54 26.97 -22.59
N ASN A 566 -7.83 25.68 -22.75
CA ASN A 566 -7.98 24.76 -21.63
C ASN A 566 -6.65 24.55 -20.89
N LYS A 567 -6.58 24.97 -19.62
CA LYS A 567 -5.35 24.92 -18.80
C LYS A 567 -4.75 23.53 -18.68
N THR A 568 -5.58 22.49 -18.49
CA THR A 568 -5.11 21.10 -18.37
C THR A 568 -4.53 20.62 -19.68
N CYS A 569 -5.18 20.92 -20.81
CA CYS A 569 -4.65 20.60 -22.13
C CYS A 569 -3.32 21.32 -22.39
N LEU A 570 -3.25 22.64 -22.10
CA LEU A 570 -2.04 23.44 -22.31
C LEU A 570 -0.86 22.92 -21.48
N ALA A 571 -1.11 22.52 -20.22
CA ALA A 571 -0.11 21.96 -19.33
C ALA A 571 0.41 20.58 -19.78
N GLU A 572 -0.42 19.77 -20.43
CA GLU A 572 0.03 18.50 -21.01
C GLU A 572 0.76 18.73 -22.34
N LYS A 573 0.17 19.54 -23.22
CA LYS A 573 0.72 19.90 -24.54
C LYS A 573 2.15 20.42 -24.42
N SER A 574 2.43 21.28 -23.44
CA SER A 574 3.76 21.87 -23.24
C SER A 574 4.87 20.86 -22.91
N LYS A 575 4.51 19.65 -22.45
CA LYS A 575 5.48 18.57 -22.14
C LYS A 575 5.77 17.69 -23.34
N ILE A 576 4.83 17.59 -24.28
CA ILE A 576 4.89 16.62 -25.38
C ILE A 576 6.12 16.80 -26.29
N PRO A 577 6.51 18.02 -26.72
CA PRO A 577 7.68 18.17 -27.59
C PRO A 577 8.98 17.64 -26.99
N SER A 578 9.27 17.99 -25.73
CA SER A 578 10.48 17.53 -25.05
C SER A 578 10.43 16.03 -24.79
N GLN A 579 9.26 15.50 -24.41
CA GLN A 579 9.07 14.07 -24.21
C GLN A 579 9.23 13.28 -25.52
N ILE A 580 8.71 13.76 -26.65
CA ILE A 580 8.92 13.15 -27.99
C ILE A 580 10.41 13.12 -28.34
N ALA A 581 11.12 14.22 -28.11
CA ALA A 581 12.55 14.31 -28.38
C ALA A 581 13.37 13.32 -27.51
N SER A 582 12.87 12.97 -26.33
CA SER A 582 13.49 12.02 -25.41
C SER A 582 12.82 10.64 -25.39
N ILE A 583 12.01 10.28 -26.39
CA ILE A 583 11.39 8.94 -26.45
C ILE A 583 12.48 7.88 -26.56
N GLY A 584 12.57 7.09 -25.49
CA GLY A 584 13.51 5.98 -25.41
C GLY A 584 12.92 4.62 -25.82
N ILE A 585 13.69 3.57 -25.54
CA ILE A 585 13.27 2.18 -25.68
C ILE A 585 12.25 1.83 -24.59
N ARG A 586 11.10 1.26 -24.97
CA ARG A 586 10.03 0.89 -24.03
C ARG A 586 10.42 -0.25 -23.11
N GLY A 587 9.78 -0.33 -21.94
CA GLY A 587 9.82 -1.50 -21.04
C GLY A 587 8.86 -2.64 -21.40
N ILE A 588 8.18 -2.56 -22.55
CA ILE A 588 7.15 -3.51 -22.97
C ILE A 588 7.48 -4.11 -24.34
N CYS A 589 6.96 -5.31 -24.59
CA CYS A 589 7.12 -5.95 -25.90
C CYS A 589 6.40 -5.16 -27.01
N PRO A 590 7.02 -5.05 -28.19
CA PRO A 590 6.40 -4.37 -29.31
C PRO A 590 5.17 -5.15 -29.83
N GLY A 591 4.35 -4.49 -30.63
CA GLY A 591 3.20 -5.14 -31.27
C GLY A 591 3.61 -6.37 -32.07
N GLY A 592 2.85 -7.47 -31.91
CA GLY A 592 3.17 -8.76 -32.52
C GLY A 592 4.24 -9.58 -31.78
N ALA A 593 4.63 -9.16 -30.57
CA ALA A 593 5.53 -9.91 -29.72
C ALA A 593 4.91 -10.20 -28.35
N ASP A 594 5.26 -11.33 -27.76
CA ASP A 594 4.84 -11.75 -26.43
C ASP A 594 6.03 -11.80 -25.48
N ARG A 595 5.84 -11.39 -24.22
CA ARG A 595 6.91 -11.45 -23.21
C ARG A 595 7.30 -12.92 -22.98
N THR A 596 8.59 -13.19 -22.89
CA THR A 596 9.11 -14.52 -22.58
C THR A 596 10.19 -14.45 -21.51
N ASP A 597 10.55 -15.60 -20.94
CA ASP A 597 11.56 -15.69 -19.90
C ASP A 597 12.98 -15.60 -20.47
N LYS A 598 13.91 -15.18 -19.61
CA LYS A 598 15.35 -15.11 -19.91
C LYS A 598 15.92 -16.46 -20.36
N ALA A 599 15.36 -17.58 -19.90
CA ALA A 599 15.75 -18.92 -20.34
C ALA A 599 15.55 -19.13 -21.85
N ASN A 600 14.61 -18.42 -22.46
CA ASN A 600 14.30 -18.50 -23.89
C ASN A 600 15.08 -17.48 -24.75
N ALA A 601 16.02 -16.75 -24.16
CA ALA A 601 16.74 -15.66 -24.83
C ALA A 601 17.47 -16.08 -26.13
N ASN A 602 17.81 -17.35 -26.27
CA ASN A 602 18.58 -17.87 -27.41
C ASN A 602 17.69 -18.37 -28.57
N LEU A 603 16.37 -18.30 -28.47
CA LEU A 603 15.49 -18.70 -29.57
C LEU A 603 15.58 -17.69 -30.72
N ALA A 604 15.61 -18.16 -31.97
CA ALA A 604 15.85 -17.34 -33.17
C ALA A 604 14.83 -16.21 -33.41
N ASN A 605 13.67 -16.27 -32.75
CA ASN A 605 12.56 -15.31 -32.81
C ASN A 605 12.45 -14.44 -31.56
N VAL A 606 13.41 -14.52 -30.62
CA VAL A 606 13.40 -13.71 -29.40
C VAL A 606 14.28 -12.49 -29.58
N ILE A 607 13.69 -11.31 -29.40
CA ILE A 607 14.44 -10.06 -29.28
C ILE A 607 14.76 -9.80 -27.81
N LYS A 608 16.01 -9.40 -27.57
CA LYS A 608 16.50 -8.95 -26.27
C LYS A 608 16.84 -7.47 -26.37
N PHE A 609 16.32 -6.67 -25.45
CA PHE A 609 16.69 -5.25 -25.34
C PHE A 609 16.63 -4.78 -23.89
N LYS A 610 17.25 -3.64 -23.61
CA LYS A 610 17.16 -2.95 -22.32
C LYS A 610 16.31 -1.70 -22.48
N SER A 611 15.30 -1.53 -21.64
CA SER A 611 14.48 -0.31 -21.66
C SER A 611 15.27 0.90 -21.20
N GLU A 612 14.88 2.06 -21.70
CA GLU A 612 15.45 3.33 -21.26
C GLU A 612 14.52 3.97 -20.21
N PRO A 613 15.06 4.39 -19.06
CA PRO A 613 14.29 5.12 -18.07
C PRO A 613 13.68 6.38 -18.67
N THR A 614 12.36 6.50 -18.55
CA THR A 614 11.59 7.70 -18.92
C THR A 614 11.24 8.55 -17.70
N MET A 615 11.50 8.05 -16.50
CA MET A 615 11.35 8.76 -15.24
C MET A 615 12.70 8.89 -14.54
N PRO A 616 13.10 10.09 -14.05
CA PRO A 616 14.42 10.30 -13.49
C PRO A 616 14.64 9.66 -12.11
N SER A 617 13.55 9.42 -11.36
CA SER A 617 13.56 8.88 -10.01
C SER A 617 12.33 8.03 -9.70
N LEU A 618 12.49 7.01 -8.84
CA LEU A 618 11.41 6.26 -8.20
C LEU A 618 10.77 7.02 -7.03
N LEU A 619 11.51 7.95 -6.44
CA LEU A 619 11.11 8.70 -5.25
C LEU A 619 10.70 10.12 -5.64
N GLN A 620 9.59 10.57 -5.07
CA GLN A 620 9.22 11.99 -5.12
C GLN A 620 10.07 12.81 -4.15
N PRO A 621 10.21 14.13 -4.34
CA PRO A 621 11.06 14.96 -3.50
C PRO A 621 10.78 14.83 -1.99
N ASN A 622 9.51 14.80 -1.60
CA ASN A 622 9.14 14.62 -0.19
C ASN A 622 9.26 13.18 0.30
N HIS A 623 9.17 12.16 -0.57
CA HIS A 623 9.54 10.78 -0.21
C HIS A 623 11.01 10.71 0.19
N PHE A 624 11.88 11.31 -0.63
CA PHE A 624 13.31 11.36 -0.37
C PHE A 624 13.60 12.07 0.96
N LYS A 625 13.03 13.27 1.16
CA LYS A 625 13.18 14.00 2.42
C LYS A 625 12.63 13.20 3.62
N LYS A 626 11.52 12.47 3.45
CA LYS A 626 10.90 11.66 4.52
C LYS A 626 11.84 10.54 4.97
N ILE A 627 12.52 9.89 4.03
CA ILE A 627 13.54 8.88 4.35
C ILE A 627 14.76 9.50 5.05
N LEU A 628 15.14 10.74 4.71
CA LEU A 628 16.28 11.38 5.38
C LEU A 628 15.95 11.90 6.79
N ALA A 629 14.75 12.44 6.97
CA ALA A 629 14.35 13.14 8.18
C ALA A 629 13.51 12.28 9.14
N GLY A 630 12.97 11.16 8.67
CA GLY A 630 12.06 10.33 9.43
C GLY A 630 10.79 11.08 9.86
N ASN A 631 10.51 11.18 11.16
CA ASN A 631 9.30 11.80 11.71
C ASN A 631 9.49 13.27 12.11
N CYS A 632 10.53 13.90 11.60
CA CYS A 632 10.88 15.26 11.93
C CYS A 632 9.94 16.27 11.29
N ARG A 633 8.99 16.74 12.11
CA ARG A 633 8.16 17.91 11.80
C ARG A 633 9.05 19.13 11.61
N GLY A 634 8.69 20.02 10.69
CA GLY A 634 9.48 21.14 10.20
C GLY A 634 10.30 20.86 8.94
N VAL A 635 10.61 19.58 8.63
CA VAL A 635 11.40 19.21 7.43
C VAL A 635 10.53 18.62 6.33
N VAL A 636 9.53 17.80 6.72
CA VAL A 636 8.67 17.03 5.82
C VAL A 636 7.19 17.15 6.18
N ASP A 637 6.78 18.31 6.69
CA ASP A 637 5.41 18.51 7.21
C ASP A 637 4.33 18.19 6.18
N GLY A 638 4.52 18.60 4.93
CA GLY A 638 3.55 18.31 3.87
C GLY A 638 3.33 16.81 3.66
N TYR A 639 4.41 16.01 3.74
CA TYR A 639 4.28 14.56 3.65
C TYR A 639 3.66 13.95 4.91
N LEU A 640 4.16 14.29 6.09
CA LEU A 640 3.69 13.71 7.35
C LEU A 640 2.20 14.00 7.59
N GLU A 641 1.77 15.25 7.37
CA GLU A 641 0.38 15.66 7.57
C GLU A 641 -0.59 14.92 6.63
N CYS A 642 -0.19 14.68 5.39
CA CYS A 642 -1.03 13.97 4.43
C CYS A 642 -0.95 12.45 4.60
N ALA A 643 0.22 11.92 4.96
CA ALA A 643 0.42 10.51 5.29
C ALA A 643 -0.41 10.08 6.51
N ASP A 644 -0.64 10.97 7.48
CA ASP A 644 -1.53 10.74 8.65
C ASP A 644 -2.98 10.37 8.27
N TRP A 645 -3.36 10.53 7.01
CA TRP A 645 -4.67 10.12 6.48
C TRP A 645 -4.66 8.75 5.79
N ALA A 646 -3.48 8.19 5.46
CA ALA A 646 -3.35 6.94 4.70
C ALA A 646 -3.91 5.71 5.42
N TYR A 647 -4.00 5.75 6.76
CA TYR A 647 -4.48 4.67 7.63
C TYR A 647 -5.70 5.08 8.48
N LYS A 648 -6.39 6.18 8.15
CA LYS A 648 -7.64 6.59 8.81
C LYS A 648 -8.85 5.96 8.10
N GLY A 649 -9.72 5.30 8.87
CA GLY A 649 -11.00 4.75 8.39
C GLY A 649 -12.21 5.64 8.71
N ARG A 650 -13.25 5.55 7.87
CA ARG A 650 -14.51 6.31 8.01
C ARG A 650 -15.22 6.13 9.34
N ASP A 651 -15.14 4.96 9.94
CA ASP A 651 -15.93 4.62 11.13
C ASP A 651 -15.59 5.52 12.33
N LYS A 652 -14.46 6.24 12.27
CA LYS A 652 -14.03 7.19 13.30
C LYS A 652 -13.86 8.63 12.81
N TYR A 653 -13.82 8.88 11.49
CA TYR A 653 -13.43 10.18 10.94
C TYR A 653 -14.22 10.56 9.68
N SER A 654 -14.58 11.84 9.56
CA SER A 654 -14.92 12.41 8.27
C SER A 654 -13.66 12.41 7.39
N CYS A 655 -13.71 11.86 6.18
CA CYS A 655 -12.55 11.81 5.26
C CYS A 655 -12.24 13.16 4.61
N ASN A 656 -12.25 14.22 5.41
CA ASN A 656 -11.95 15.58 5.01
C ASN A 656 -10.47 15.86 5.28
N ALA A 657 -9.59 15.23 4.51
CA ALA A 657 -8.17 15.57 4.55
C ALA A 657 -7.98 17.07 4.21
N PRO A 658 -6.98 17.76 4.79
CA PRO A 658 -6.70 19.15 4.47
C PRO A 658 -6.63 19.37 2.96
N ALA A 659 -7.26 20.44 2.45
CA ALA A 659 -7.33 20.68 1.01
C ALA A 659 -5.96 20.72 0.33
N LYS A 660 -4.93 21.22 1.03
CA LYS A 660 -3.53 21.22 0.59
C LYS A 660 -2.94 19.82 0.36
N CYS A 661 -3.47 18.77 0.98
CA CYS A 661 -3.05 17.39 0.69
C CYS A 661 -3.50 16.90 -0.69
N GLN A 662 -4.44 17.59 -1.34
CA GLN A 662 -4.83 17.33 -2.73
C GLN A 662 -3.89 18.02 -3.74
N ASP A 663 -2.95 18.83 -3.26
CA ASP A 663 -1.89 19.44 -4.06
C ASP A 663 -0.64 18.54 -3.99
N ASP A 664 -0.30 17.92 -5.12
CA ASP A 664 0.86 17.04 -5.23
C ASP A 664 2.16 17.78 -4.87
N SER A 665 2.27 19.08 -5.15
CA SER A 665 3.48 19.84 -4.82
C SER A 665 3.65 20.02 -3.31
N TYR A 666 2.56 20.07 -2.56
CA TYR A 666 2.56 20.09 -1.10
C TYR A 666 2.85 18.70 -0.53
N TYR A 667 2.13 17.67 -1.02
CA TYR A 667 2.24 16.32 -0.49
C TYR A 667 3.56 15.65 -0.90
N LEU A 668 3.83 15.57 -2.20
CA LEU A 668 4.95 14.86 -2.80
C LEU A 668 6.17 15.75 -3.07
N GLY A 669 5.99 17.08 -3.03
CA GLY A 669 7.04 18.04 -3.40
C GLY A 669 6.99 18.38 -4.89
N THR A 670 7.65 19.47 -5.27
CA THR A 670 7.73 19.88 -6.68
C THR A 670 8.85 19.09 -7.39
N PRO A 671 8.54 18.30 -8.43
CA PRO A 671 9.56 17.66 -9.26
C PRO A 671 10.48 18.73 -9.87
N GLN A 672 11.78 18.47 -9.94
CA GLN A 672 12.73 19.35 -10.65
C GLN A 672 12.73 19.11 -12.15
#